data_AF-A0A957DDQ4-F1
#
_entry.id   AF-A0A957DDQ4-F1
#
_cell.length_a   1.000
_cell.length_b   1.000
_cell.length_c   1.000
_cell.angle_alpha   90.00
_cell.angle_beta   90.00
_cell.angle_gamma   90.00
#
_symmetry.space_group_name_H-M   'P 1'
#
loop_
_entity.id
_entity.type
_entity.pdbx_description
1 polymer ?
#
loop_
_entity_poly.entity_id
_entity_poly.type
_entity_poly.pdbx_seq_one_letter_code
_entity_poly.pdbx_strand_id
1 'polypeptide(L)'
;RLVLHDDTQIHLAYTTLPPVTDLSTFPRPLWRERLTPETSLIVLPDAFSDADLSAAAAAAAAIGQKTDGAVRTAIVTAAALTPDQLAQNDIVAVGQPEQNAFTADLYARGLLPTRLRAQPADLNVTTTDTTYTLGLQARSPVSALTGARLVAELPPFHTFAACAGDCYANGRLVSWDIPISGTMTATLQINFNDRPVPASSTPITLTIVNSAGGPLYARGSGTAATDTASVLYDQDRAILYPDDGLLQLIPSPDSADHVVLIVTGASGAGVLKAARALSSAEPVLSFGGSTAIIRAVRPWTQPTTGLAALPQTFSLADLGYRGALLQGIGRKTSSISFDVPANWRILSGSSLTLHYIQSNALNPTLSSLSVELNGNPIGAASSVAGGGTQQLVVPLEPDDLPPGSHNRLRFIAEMGLDDPCLPEDTPLAWMRIDNGSLLTLPRQVVTTTLAAGDWQNLDGPALDLRNVVFVLPDAPNGVELAALGQLANRLGQETTGAGLSPQVARGALDTGALVEQFVIAVGRPTRNAFVAAQNEALPQPFLPGSDVPRETVGSVVYRLGADASLGIIEIMPAPWSPAHPFLLISGSTDEGVAWAGHAYADPTLSGGIDGSVTLVQDERLVSFDANVDSGGAVGAINDLTGAPTQIDLVMPAPTAAATAVAAAPTGVAPTAAAAAIVTVTPASSLPDRYAPPDSAPSPATRALIVGLLAVGALLAVGGTLFSWRKSRKGG
;
A
#
# COMPACT_ATOMS: atom_id res chain seq x y z
N ARG A 1 1.89 -45.15 -7.91
CA ARG A 1 2.27 -43.94 -7.16
C ARG A 1 3.04 -43.06 -8.13
N LEU A 2 2.43 -41.97 -8.63
CA LEU A 2 3.14 -40.98 -9.44
C LEU A 2 3.95 -40.12 -8.45
N VAL A 3 5.26 -40.10 -8.60
CA VAL A 3 6.16 -39.23 -7.84
C VAL A 3 6.59 -38.13 -8.81
N LEU A 4 6.11 -36.91 -8.57
CA LEU A 4 6.61 -35.71 -9.25
C LEU A 4 7.85 -35.26 -8.50
N HIS A 5 8.96 -35.15 -9.21
CA HIS A 5 10.21 -34.64 -8.67
C HIS A 5 10.16 -33.11 -8.68
N ASP A 6 10.82 -32.48 -7.71
CA ASP A 6 10.93 -31.03 -7.58
C ASP A 6 11.69 -30.36 -8.74
N ASP A 7 12.44 -31.14 -9.52
CA ASP A 7 13.10 -30.72 -10.76
C ASP A 7 12.21 -30.84 -12.02
N THR A 8 10.93 -31.21 -11.88
CA THR A 8 10.00 -31.30 -13.01
C THR A 8 9.79 -29.92 -13.65
N GLN A 9 10.07 -29.80 -14.95
CA GLN A 9 9.95 -28.55 -15.69
C GLN A 9 8.71 -28.53 -16.59
N ILE A 10 8.05 -27.37 -16.68
CA ILE A 10 7.04 -27.08 -17.70
C ILE A 10 7.70 -26.25 -18.81
N HIS A 11 7.70 -26.76 -20.03
CA HIS A 11 8.20 -26.03 -21.19
C HIS A 11 7.02 -25.41 -21.97
N LEU A 12 6.89 -24.09 -21.88
CA LEU A 12 5.91 -23.31 -22.64
C LEU A 12 6.62 -22.64 -23.81
N ALA A 13 6.20 -22.93 -25.04
CA ALA A 13 6.61 -22.14 -26.20
C ALA A 13 5.74 -20.89 -26.27
N TYR A 14 6.34 -19.70 -26.21
CA TYR A 14 5.63 -18.42 -26.26
C TYR A 14 6.34 -17.43 -27.18
N THR A 15 5.60 -16.40 -27.60
CA THR A 15 6.16 -15.19 -28.19
C THR A 15 5.76 -14.01 -27.31
N THR A 16 6.65 -13.05 -27.14
CA THR A 16 6.31 -11.80 -26.44
C THR A 16 5.46 -10.93 -27.36
N LEU A 17 4.40 -10.36 -26.79
CA LEU A 17 3.57 -9.35 -27.45
C LEU A 17 3.81 -8.01 -26.75
N PRO A 18 3.78 -6.88 -27.48
CA PRO A 18 3.85 -5.58 -26.85
C PRO A 18 2.69 -5.41 -25.85
N PRO A 19 2.91 -4.70 -24.73
CA PRO A 19 1.90 -4.54 -23.71
C PRO A 19 0.70 -3.74 -24.24
N VAL A 20 -0.51 -4.19 -23.90
CA VAL A 20 -1.75 -3.49 -24.27
C VAL A 20 -1.96 -2.33 -23.32
N THR A 21 -1.94 -1.10 -23.85
CA THR A 21 -2.19 0.11 -23.07
C THR A 21 -3.68 0.43 -23.02
N ASP A 22 -4.40 -0.31 -22.18
CA ASP A 22 -5.83 -0.10 -21.92
C ASP A 22 -6.12 -0.05 -20.41
N LEU A 23 -6.50 1.14 -19.93
CA LEU A 23 -6.80 1.39 -18.53
C LEU A 23 -8.03 0.60 -18.03
N SER A 24 -8.92 0.16 -18.92
CA SER A 24 -10.07 -0.68 -18.54
C SER A 24 -9.65 -2.06 -18.03
N THR A 25 -8.42 -2.48 -18.34
CA THR A 25 -7.85 -3.76 -17.90
C THR A 25 -6.92 -3.62 -16.71
N PHE A 26 -6.77 -2.42 -16.13
CA PHE A 26 -5.92 -2.19 -14.97
C PHE A 26 -6.26 -3.18 -13.83
N PRO A 27 -5.26 -3.85 -13.21
CA PRO A 27 -3.82 -3.61 -13.29
C PRO A 27 -3.08 -4.48 -14.31
N ARG A 28 -3.76 -5.26 -15.18
CA ARG A 28 -3.11 -6.18 -16.14
C ARG A 28 -1.98 -5.58 -16.98
N PRO A 29 -2.00 -4.29 -17.38
CA PRO A 29 -0.86 -3.72 -18.10
C PRO A 29 0.41 -3.63 -17.25
N LEU A 30 0.29 -3.47 -15.93
CA LEU A 30 1.40 -3.47 -14.95
C LEU A 30 1.70 -4.87 -14.41
N TRP A 31 0.74 -5.78 -14.48
CA TRP A 31 0.84 -7.12 -13.96
C TRP A 31 0.70 -8.15 -15.06
N ARG A 32 1.84 -8.64 -15.52
CA ARG A 32 1.91 -9.75 -16.47
C ARG A 32 2.06 -10.99 -15.61
N GLU A 33 1.21 -12.00 -15.78
CA GLU A 33 1.22 -13.26 -15.00
C GLU A 33 2.54 -14.05 -15.22
N ARG A 34 3.67 -13.50 -14.76
CA ARG A 34 4.99 -14.11 -14.79
C ARG A 34 5.10 -15.03 -13.59
N LEU A 35 5.86 -16.11 -13.76
CA LEU A 35 6.15 -17.09 -12.71
C LEU A 35 7.06 -16.53 -11.59
N THR A 36 7.31 -15.21 -11.57
CA THR A 36 8.19 -14.50 -10.64
C THR A 36 7.53 -13.19 -10.21
N PRO A 37 7.70 -12.76 -8.94
CA PRO A 37 7.21 -11.46 -8.47
C PRO A 37 7.74 -10.31 -9.35
N GLU A 38 6.87 -9.38 -9.74
CA GLU A 38 7.24 -8.18 -10.50
C GLU A 38 7.38 -6.98 -9.53
N THR A 39 8.25 -6.03 -9.87
CA THR A 39 8.37 -4.75 -9.14
C THR A 39 7.92 -3.60 -10.04
N SER A 40 6.99 -2.80 -9.55
CA SER A 40 6.60 -1.52 -10.16
C SER A 40 7.21 -0.36 -9.39
N LEU A 41 7.86 0.57 -10.10
CA LEU A 41 8.47 1.75 -9.50
C LEU A 41 7.51 2.94 -9.55
N ILE A 42 7.15 3.47 -8.40
CA ILE A 42 6.38 4.70 -8.27
C ILE A 42 7.36 5.87 -8.22
N VAL A 43 7.24 6.79 -9.18
CA VAL A 43 8.17 7.90 -9.37
C VAL A 43 7.52 9.20 -8.92
N LEU A 44 8.03 9.78 -7.85
CA LEU A 44 7.61 11.07 -7.30
C LEU A 44 8.44 12.23 -7.88
N PRO A 45 7.91 13.47 -7.86
CA PRO A 45 8.73 14.67 -8.04
C PRO A 45 9.80 14.76 -6.94
N ASP A 46 10.92 15.42 -7.22
CA ASP A 46 11.99 15.58 -6.21
C ASP A 46 11.57 16.48 -5.05
N ALA A 47 10.70 17.47 -5.33
CA ALA A 47 10.07 18.33 -4.33
C ALA A 47 8.60 17.93 -4.14
N PHE A 48 8.36 16.74 -3.57
CA PHE A 48 7.01 16.22 -3.35
C PHE A 48 6.24 16.92 -2.23
N SER A 49 4.93 17.04 -2.43
CA SER A 49 3.95 17.45 -1.43
C SER A 49 3.34 16.25 -0.71
N ASP A 50 2.62 16.51 0.39
CA ASP A 50 1.87 15.47 1.13
C ASP A 50 0.78 14.83 0.25
N ALA A 51 0.24 15.59 -0.71
CA ALA A 51 -0.70 15.09 -1.70
C ALA A 51 -0.04 14.11 -2.67
N ASP A 52 1.20 14.35 -3.09
CA ASP A 52 1.95 13.43 -3.95
C ASP A 52 2.29 12.13 -3.22
N LEU A 53 2.73 12.23 -1.95
CA LEU A 53 2.99 11.07 -1.10
C LEU A 53 1.71 10.25 -0.85
N SER A 54 0.59 10.92 -0.55
CA SER A 54 -0.72 10.27 -0.40
C SER A 54 -1.18 9.60 -1.69
N ALA A 55 -0.94 10.23 -2.85
CA ALA A 55 -1.25 9.67 -4.15
C ALA A 55 -0.38 8.46 -4.48
N ALA A 56 0.92 8.49 -4.15
CA ALA A 56 1.82 7.35 -4.31
C ALA A 56 1.43 6.18 -3.40
N ALA A 57 1.10 6.45 -2.13
CA ALA A 57 0.59 5.43 -1.22
C ALA A 57 -0.73 4.83 -1.73
N ALA A 58 -1.66 5.66 -2.22
CA ALA A 58 -2.92 5.18 -2.79
C ALA A 58 -2.72 4.33 -4.05
N ALA A 59 -1.78 4.71 -4.92
CA ALA A 59 -1.43 3.92 -6.10
C ALA A 59 -0.79 2.57 -5.70
N ALA A 60 0.14 2.58 -4.73
CA ALA A 60 0.76 1.37 -4.20
C ALA A 60 -0.27 0.39 -3.63
N ALA A 61 -1.19 0.91 -2.81
CA ALA A 61 -2.28 0.14 -2.23
C ALA A 61 -3.24 -0.41 -3.29
N ALA A 62 -3.59 0.39 -4.30
CA ALA A 62 -4.44 -0.07 -5.40
C ALA A 62 -3.78 -1.21 -6.21
N ILE A 63 -2.47 -1.13 -6.44
CA ILE A 63 -1.71 -2.21 -7.10
C ILE A 63 -1.70 -3.46 -6.23
N GLY A 64 -1.39 -3.34 -4.95
CA GLY A 64 -1.36 -4.47 -4.02
C GLY A 64 -2.71 -5.18 -3.93
N GLN A 65 -3.79 -4.41 -3.82
CA GLN A 65 -5.16 -4.94 -3.80
C GLN A 65 -5.52 -5.71 -5.07
N LYS A 66 -5.29 -5.10 -6.24
CA LYS A 66 -5.78 -5.68 -7.50
C LYS A 66 -4.90 -6.79 -8.05
N THR A 67 -3.68 -6.91 -7.55
CA THR A 67 -2.74 -7.98 -7.93
C THR A 67 -2.62 -9.05 -6.86
N ASP A 68 -3.35 -8.93 -5.75
CA ASP A 68 -3.23 -9.81 -4.59
C ASP A 68 -1.76 -9.93 -4.11
N GLY A 69 -1.06 -8.80 -4.10
CA GLY A 69 0.38 -8.71 -3.75
C GLY A 69 1.35 -9.28 -4.79
N ALA A 70 0.90 -9.76 -5.95
CA ALA A 70 1.78 -10.31 -6.98
C ALA A 70 2.74 -9.28 -7.60
N VAL A 71 2.38 -7.99 -7.55
CA VAL A 71 3.25 -6.88 -7.95
C VAL A 71 3.66 -6.07 -6.71
N ARG A 72 4.96 -6.14 -6.40
CA ARG A 72 5.59 -5.33 -5.35
C ARG A 72 5.76 -3.89 -5.85
N THR A 73 5.70 -2.92 -4.95
CA THR A 73 5.95 -1.52 -5.31
C THR A 73 7.12 -0.95 -4.51
N ALA A 74 7.85 -0.03 -5.14
CA ALA A 74 8.86 0.79 -4.48
C ALA A 74 8.72 2.23 -4.94
N ILE A 75 8.93 3.19 -4.03
CA ILE A 75 8.83 4.62 -4.33
C ILE A 75 10.23 5.21 -4.48
N VAL A 76 10.46 5.94 -5.57
CA VAL A 76 11.70 6.68 -5.86
C VAL A 76 11.38 8.09 -6.34
N THR A 77 12.33 9.02 -6.25
CA THR A 77 12.18 10.35 -6.85
C THR A 77 12.69 10.37 -8.29
N ALA A 78 12.25 11.35 -9.07
CA ALA A 78 12.67 11.52 -10.46
C ALA A 78 14.20 11.65 -10.62
N ALA A 79 14.90 12.35 -9.71
CA ALA A 79 16.36 12.46 -9.73
C ALA A 79 17.09 11.17 -9.33
N ALA A 80 16.44 10.28 -8.59
CA ALA A 80 17.02 9.01 -8.15
C ALA A 80 16.83 7.87 -9.18
N LEU A 81 16.06 8.09 -10.23
CA LEU A 81 15.83 7.12 -11.29
C LEU A 81 17.10 6.83 -12.10
N THR A 82 17.36 5.54 -12.31
CA THR A 82 18.46 5.07 -13.17
C THR A 82 17.94 4.52 -14.51
N PRO A 83 18.75 4.55 -15.59
CA PRO A 83 18.38 3.93 -16.86
C PRO A 83 18.06 2.44 -16.75
N ASP A 84 18.78 1.70 -15.90
CA ASP A 84 18.55 0.28 -15.69
C ASP A 84 17.18 0.03 -15.04
N GLN A 85 16.78 0.86 -14.08
CA GLN A 85 15.46 0.79 -13.47
C GLN A 85 14.33 1.07 -14.48
N LEU A 86 14.50 2.04 -15.37
CA LEU A 86 13.54 2.35 -16.44
C LEU A 86 13.39 1.21 -17.45
N ALA A 87 14.47 0.47 -17.71
CA ALA A 87 14.47 -0.66 -18.64
C ALA A 87 13.87 -1.94 -18.06
N GLN A 88 13.92 -2.11 -16.73
CA GLN A 88 13.58 -3.37 -16.05
C GLN A 88 12.24 -3.36 -15.29
N ASN A 89 11.62 -2.20 -15.10
CA ASN A 89 10.42 -2.07 -14.27
C ASN A 89 9.30 -1.35 -15.00
N ASP A 90 8.06 -1.67 -14.63
CA ASP A 90 6.93 -0.83 -14.96
C ASP A 90 6.95 0.42 -14.09
N ILE A 91 6.62 1.57 -14.69
CA ILE A 91 6.73 2.87 -14.03
C ILE A 91 5.35 3.44 -13.75
N VAL A 92 5.15 3.94 -12.54
CA VAL A 92 3.96 4.70 -12.13
C VAL A 92 4.41 6.09 -11.73
N ALA A 93 4.39 7.05 -12.65
CA ALA A 93 4.78 8.42 -12.35
C ALA A 93 3.63 9.17 -11.68
N VAL A 94 3.87 9.70 -10.48
CA VAL A 94 2.88 10.40 -9.67
C VAL A 94 3.29 11.87 -9.50
N GLY A 95 2.32 12.77 -9.56
CA GLY A 95 2.51 14.18 -9.25
C GLY A 95 2.09 15.11 -10.39
N GLN A 96 2.22 16.41 -10.15
CA GLN A 96 1.95 17.41 -11.18
C GLN A 96 3.00 17.32 -12.32
N PRO A 97 2.60 17.55 -13.59
CA PRO A 97 3.49 17.35 -14.73
C PRO A 97 4.78 18.17 -14.67
N GLU A 98 4.72 19.40 -14.16
CA GLU A 98 5.86 20.31 -14.11
C GLU A 98 6.79 20.04 -12.92
N GLN A 99 6.27 19.44 -11.86
CA GLN A 99 7.05 19.14 -10.66
C GLN A 99 7.79 17.81 -10.79
N ASN A 100 7.26 16.89 -11.61
CA ASN A 100 7.86 15.59 -11.86
C ASN A 100 8.68 15.63 -13.17
N ALA A 101 10.01 15.70 -13.06
CA ALA A 101 10.92 15.83 -14.20
C ALA A 101 10.78 14.69 -15.23
N PHE A 102 10.45 13.47 -14.78
CA PHE A 102 10.21 12.33 -15.67
C PHE A 102 8.94 12.54 -16.50
N THR A 103 7.83 12.95 -15.87
CA THR A 103 6.59 13.28 -16.58
C THR A 103 6.77 14.49 -17.50
N ALA A 104 7.50 15.52 -17.06
CA ALA A 104 7.80 16.70 -17.87
C ALA A 104 8.56 16.35 -19.15
N ASP A 105 9.55 15.46 -19.06
CA ASP A 105 10.32 15.00 -20.21
C ASP A 105 9.46 14.21 -21.22
N LEU A 106 8.53 13.36 -20.74
CA LEU A 106 7.58 12.66 -21.62
C LEU A 106 6.68 13.63 -22.40
N TYR A 107 6.22 14.71 -21.76
CA TYR A 107 5.49 15.78 -22.44
C TYR A 107 6.37 16.54 -23.45
N ALA A 108 7.61 16.86 -23.08
CA ALA A 108 8.55 17.58 -23.95
C ALA A 108 8.87 16.80 -25.23
N ARG A 109 8.96 15.47 -25.13
CA ARG A 109 9.16 14.55 -26.27
C ARG A 109 7.87 14.26 -27.06
N GLY A 110 6.70 14.70 -26.57
CA GLY A 110 5.41 14.48 -27.22
C GLY A 110 4.97 13.01 -27.22
N LEU A 111 5.38 12.24 -26.21
CA LEU A 111 5.09 10.81 -26.09
C LEU A 111 3.74 10.52 -25.43
N LEU A 112 3.19 11.49 -24.68
CA LEU A 112 1.92 11.35 -23.99
C LEU A 112 0.72 11.66 -24.90
N PRO A 113 -0.43 10.99 -24.71
CA PRO A 113 -1.64 11.26 -25.49
C PRO A 113 -2.21 12.67 -25.26
N THR A 114 -2.02 13.22 -24.07
CA THR A 114 -2.46 14.59 -23.72
C THR A 114 -1.38 15.62 -24.02
N ARG A 115 -1.73 16.91 -23.91
CA ARG A 115 -0.79 18.01 -24.14
C ARG A 115 -0.68 18.91 -22.92
N LEU A 116 0.55 19.27 -22.59
CA LEU A 116 0.85 20.29 -21.59
C LEU A 116 1.25 21.58 -22.33
N ARG A 117 0.65 22.72 -21.97
CA ARG A 117 1.06 24.03 -22.50
C ARG A 117 1.24 25.04 -21.39
N ALA A 118 2.28 25.84 -21.50
CA ALA A 118 2.51 26.97 -20.61
C ALA A 118 1.27 27.88 -20.54
N GLN A 119 0.89 28.25 -19.33
CA GLN A 119 -0.26 29.11 -19.08
C GLN A 119 -0.01 30.50 -19.68
N PRO A 120 -0.99 31.09 -20.39
CA PRO A 120 -0.82 32.40 -21.01
C PRO A 120 -0.91 33.57 -20.02
N ALA A 121 -1.39 33.36 -18.79
CA ALA A 121 -1.55 34.40 -17.77
C ALA A 121 -1.63 33.82 -16.36
N ASP A 122 -0.99 34.45 -15.38
CA ASP A 122 -1.22 34.19 -13.95
C ASP A 122 -2.57 34.74 -13.51
N LEU A 123 -3.37 33.92 -12.84
CA LEU A 123 -4.62 34.35 -12.21
C LEU A 123 -4.42 34.28 -10.70
N ASN A 124 -4.53 35.41 -10.00
CA ASN A 124 -4.49 35.54 -8.56
C ASN A 124 -5.91 35.76 -8.04
N VAL A 125 -6.37 34.88 -7.16
CA VAL A 125 -7.70 35.01 -6.53
C VAL A 125 -7.48 35.24 -5.05
N THR A 126 -7.90 36.40 -4.56
CA THR A 126 -7.94 36.71 -3.13
C THR A 126 -9.38 36.78 -2.67
N THR A 127 -9.67 36.19 -1.52
CA THR A 127 -11.02 36.11 -0.97
C THR A 127 -11.08 36.87 0.35
N THR A 128 -12.05 37.77 0.48
CA THR A 128 -12.48 38.35 1.76
C THR A 128 -13.90 37.86 2.07
N ASP A 129 -14.35 37.94 3.33
CA ASP A 129 -15.58 37.31 3.87
C ASP A 129 -16.77 37.17 2.91
N THR A 130 -17.02 38.11 1.99
CA THR A 130 -18.13 38.06 1.01
C THR A 130 -17.72 38.39 -0.43
N THR A 131 -16.44 38.62 -0.71
CA THR A 131 -15.97 39.19 -1.98
C THR A 131 -14.77 38.42 -2.52
N TYR A 132 -14.85 38.04 -3.79
CA TYR A 132 -13.73 37.52 -4.58
C TYR A 132 -13.06 38.67 -5.31
N THR A 133 -11.77 38.90 -5.07
CA THR A 133 -10.94 39.79 -5.87
C THR A 133 -10.07 38.95 -6.80
N LEU A 134 -10.21 39.18 -8.10
CA LEU A 134 -9.60 38.44 -9.19
C LEU A 134 -8.54 39.34 -9.84
N GLY A 135 -7.27 39.11 -9.57
CA GLY A 135 -6.15 39.69 -10.31
C GLY A 135 -5.75 38.76 -11.45
N LEU A 136 -5.54 39.28 -12.66
CA LEU A 136 -4.97 38.53 -13.78
C LEU A 136 -3.75 39.28 -14.32
N GLN A 137 -2.62 38.60 -14.43
CA GLN A 137 -1.37 39.10 -14.96
C GLN A 137 -0.91 38.21 -16.11
N ALA A 138 -0.96 38.71 -17.34
CA ALA A 138 -0.56 37.99 -18.54
C ALA A 138 0.93 37.65 -18.53
N ARG A 139 1.24 36.44 -18.99
CA ARG A 139 2.59 35.99 -19.29
C ARG A 139 2.92 36.31 -20.75
N SER A 140 4.20 36.59 -21.02
CA SER A 140 4.64 36.88 -22.38
C SER A 140 4.64 35.60 -23.24
N PRO A 141 4.12 35.63 -24.48
CA PRO A 141 3.55 36.79 -25.17
C PRO A 141 2.04 36.97 -24.94
N VAL A 142 1.62 38.20 -24.64
CA VAL A 142 0.23 38.61 -24.35
C VAL A 142 -0.71 38.38 -25.54
N SER A 143 -0.18 38.14 -26.74
CA SER A 143 -0.93 37.84 -27.96
C SER A 143 -1.86 36.63 -27.81
N ALA A 144 -1.54 35.68 -26.92
CA ALA A 144 -2.37 34.50 -26.64
C ALA A 144 -3.72 34.84 -25.97
N LEU A 145 -3.87 36.03 -25.40
CA LEU A 145 -5.06 36.51 -24.69
C LEU A 145 -5.86 37.54 -25.50
N THR A 146 -5.49 37.78 -26.76
CA THR A 146 -6.17 38.78 -27.60
C THR A 146 -7.63 38.39 -27.81
N GLY A 147 -8.56 39.21 -27.31
CA GLY A 147 -9.99 38.93 -27.38
C GLY A 147 -10.47 37.82 -26.43
N ALA A 148 -9.66 37.47 -25.42
CA ALA A 148 -10.04 36.50 -24.40
C ALA A 148 -10.92 37.12 -23.31
N ARG A 149 -11.74 36.28 -22.67
CA ARG A 149 -12.62 36.65 -21.57
C ARG A 149 -12.34 35.79 -20.35
N LEU A 150 -12.36 36.37 -19.15
CA LEU A 150 -12.41 35.61 -17.90
C LEU A 150 -13.88 35.33 -17.58
N VAL A 151 -14.22 34.09 -17.25
CA VAL A 151 -15.59 33.63 -16.97
C VAL A 151 -15.60 32.94 -15.60
N ALA A 152 -16.37 33.45 -14.65
CA ALA A 152 -16.67 32.80 -13.38
C ALA A 152 -18.00 32.04 -13.47
N GLU A 153 -17.99 30.76 -13.14
CA GLU A 153 -19.18 29.94 -12.96
C GLU A 153 -19.55 29.86 -11.48
N LEU A 154 -20.76 30.30 -11.15
CA LEU A 154 -21.33 30.28 -9.80
C LEU A 154 -21.84 28.85 -9.47
N PRO A 155 -21.71 28.38 -8.21
CA PRO A 155 -22.18 27.04 -7.82
C PRO A 155 -23.71 26.90 -7.94
N PRO A 156 -24.24 25.66 -7.90
CA PRO A 156 -25.68 25.43 -7.88
C PRO A 156 -26.32 26.20 -6.69
N PHE A 157 -27.50 26.78 -6.89
CA PHE A 157 -28.28 27.52 -5.86
C PHE A 157 -27.73 28.88 -5.40
N HIS A 158 -26.77 29.46 -6.11
CA HIS A 158 -26.25 30.81 -5.80
C HIS A 158 -26.79 31.85 -6.78
N THR A 159 -27.13 33.05 -6.29
CA THR A 159 -27.57 34.17 -7.13
C THR A 159 -26.49 35.25 -7.22
N PHE A 160 -26.30 35.78 -8.42
CA PHE A 160 -25.37 36.88 -8.68
C PHE A 160 -25.80 38.13 -7.91
N ALA A 161 -24.87 38.75 -7.17
CA ALA A 161 -25.14 39.99 -6.42
C ALA A 161 -24.66 41.23 -7.19
N ALA A 162 -23.36 41.34 -7.43
CA ALA A 162 -22.74 42.42 -8.18
C ALA A 162 -21.32 42.05 -8.63
N CYS A 163 -20.81 42.72 -9.66
CA CYS A 163 -19.41 42.67 -10.04
C CYS A 163 -18.92 44.06 -10.47
N ALA A 164 -17.62 44.30 -10.34
CA ALA A 164 -16.96 45.54 -10.75
C ALA A 164 -16.01 45.28 -11.93
N GLY A 165 -15.87 46.29 -12.81
CA GLY A 165 -14.96 46.29 -13.97
C GLY A 165 -15.54 45.72 -15.26
N ASP A 166 -16.56 46.35 -15.84
CA ASP A 166 -17.18 45.97 -17.14
C ASP A 166 -17.51 44.48 -17.26
N CYS A 167 -18.23 43.97 -16.27
CA CYS A 167 -18.61 42.57 -16.19
C CYS A 167 -20.00 42.31 -16.81
N TYR A 168 -20.15 41.14 -17.42
CA TYR A 168 -21.40 40.66 -18.01
C TYR A 168 -21.88 39.42 -17.25
N ALA A 169 -23.07 39.50 -16.63
CA ALA A 169 -23.68 38.38 -15.94
C ALA A 169 -24.84 37.79 -16.76
N ASN A 170 -24.83 36.47 -16.98
CA ASN A 170 -25.91 35.73 -17.62
C ASN A 170 -26.19 34.44 -16.83
N GLY A 171 -27.23 34.47 -15.99
CA GLY A 171 -27.58 33.35 -15.11
C GLY A 171 -26.46 33.05 -14.10
N ARG A 172 -25.81 31.88 -14.28
CA ARG A 172 -24.71 31.41 -13.40
C ARG A 172 -23.31 31.78 -13.89
N LEU A 173 -23.20 32.45 -15.03
CA LEU A 173 -21.91 32.81 -15.62
C LEU A 173 -21.71 34.33 -15.52
N VAL A 174 -20.59 34.75 -14.93
CA VAL A 174 -20.14 36.15 -14.90
C VAL A 174 -18.86 36.26 -15.71
N SER A 175 -18.73 37.24 -16.59
CA SER A 175 -17.56 37.36 -17.47
C SER A 175 -16.99 38.77 -17.55
N TRP A 176 -15.68 38.87 -17.78
CA TRP A 176 -14.90 40.09 -17.95
C TRP A 176 -14.06 40.01 -19.23
N ASP A 177 -14.00 41.09 -20.00
CA ASP A 177 -13.06 41.17 -21.12
C ASP A 177 -11.62 41.38 -20.60
N ILE A 178 -10.66 40.61 -21.12
CA ILE A 178 -9.26 40.71 -20.71
C ILE A 178 -8.56 41.80 -21.55
N PRO A 179 -8.01 42.86 -20.93
CA PRO A 179 -7.34 43.92 -21.67
C PRO A 179 -6.02 43.43 -22.27
N ILE A 180 -5.72 43.93 -23.47
CA ILE A 180 -4.51 43.61 -24.25
C ILE A 180 -3.21 44.05 -23.55
N SER A 181 -3.31 44.92 -22.53
CA SER A 181 -2.19 45.36 -21.69
C SER A 181 -1.65 44.25 -20.77
N GLY A 182 -2.39 43.15 -20.61
CA GLY A 182 -1.92 41.99 -19.88
C GLY A 182 -1.91 42.15 -18.36
N THR A 183 -2.63 43.12 -17.79
CA THR A 183 -2.89 43.16 -16.35
C THR A 183 -4.30 43.69 -16.09
N MET A 184 -5.10 42.97 -15.32
CA MET A 184 -6.42 43.41 -14.90
C MET A 184 -6.68 43.02 -13.44
N THR A 185 -7.54 43.79 -12.79
CA THR A 185 -8.09 43.43 -11.48
C THR A 185 -9.60 43.59 -11.57
N ALA A 186 -10.32 42.51 -11.30
CA ALA A 186 -11.77 42.41 -11.32
C ALA A 186 -12.26 41.99 -9.93
N THR A 187 -13.46 42.42 -9.55
CA THR A 187 -14.04 42.08 -8.24
C THR A 187 -15.44 41.50 -8.42
N LEU A 188 -15.71 40.37 -7.76
CA LEU A 188 -16.98 39.63 -7.81
C LEU A 188 -17.57 39.48 -6.40
N GLN A 189 -18.82 39.88 -6.21
CA GLN A 189 -19.59 39.66 -4.98
C GLN A 189 -20.73 38.67 -5.21
N ILE A 190 -20.92 37.74 -4.27
CA ILE A 190 -21.92 36.67 -4.35
C ILE A 190 -22.83 36.73 -3.12
N ASN A 191 -24.15 36.65 -3.30
CA ASN A 191 -25.12 36.57 -2.21
C ASN A 191 -25.85 35.22 -2.24
N PHE A 192 -26.29 34.74 -1.07
CA PHE A 192 -27.13 33.56 -0.94
C PHE A 192 -28.46 33.95 -0.31
N ASN A 193 -29.58 33.91 -1.05
CA ASN A 193 -30.92 34.21 -0.52
C ASN A 193 -30.95 35.49 0.36
N ASP A 194 -30.32 36.58 -0.12
CA ASP A 194 -30.13 37.86 0.59
C ASP A 194 -29.32 37.80 1.90
N ARG A 195 -28.47 36.77 2.08
CA ARG A 195 -27.47 36.69 3.16
C ARG A 195 -26.05 36.47 2.62
N PRO A 196 -25.04 37.12 3.21
CA PRO A 196 -23.64 36.85 2.88
C PRO A 196 -23.22 35.45 3.34
N VAL A 197 -22.52 34.71 2.48
CA VAL A 197 -21.90 33.41 2.79
C VAL A 197 -20.39 33.56 2.71
N PRO A 198 -19.62 32.99 3.66
CA PRO A 198 -18.16 33.05 3.63
C PRO A 198 -17.61 32.48 2.32
N ALA A 199 -16.86 33.31 1.58
CA ALA A 199 -16.21 32.93 0.31
C ALA A 199 -15.30 31.69 0.45
N SER A 200 -14.72 31.47 1.64
CA SER A 200 -13.93 30.27 1.95
C SER A 200 -14.71 28.95 1.86
N SER A 201 -16.05 29.00 1.88
CA SER A 201 -16.92 27.81 1.89
C SER A 201 -17.60 27.51 0.54
N THR A 202 -17.39 28.34 -0.49
CA THR A 202 -18.14 28.26 -1.77
C THR A 202 -17.23 28.41 -2.99
N PRO A 203 -16.38 27.42 -3.31
CA PRO A 203 -15.43 27.55 -4.41
C PRO A 203 -16.13 27.82 -5.75
N ILE A 204 -15.65 28.85 -6.48
CA ILE A 204 -16.08 29.18 -7.83
C ILE A 204 -15.08 28.67 -8.86
N THR A 205 -15.56 28.33 -10.06
CA THR A 205 -14.70 27.95 -11.18
C THR A 205 -14.48 29.15 -12.10
N LEU A 206 -13.23 29.50 -12.37
CA LEU A 206 -12.80 30.63 -13.18
C LEU A 206 -12.14 30.10 -14.44
N THR A 207 -12.67 30.45 -15.61
CA THR A 207 -12.18 29.96 -16.90
C THR A 207 -11.82 31.15 -17.79
N ILE A 208 -10.59 31.21 -18.30
CA ILE A 208 -10.26 32.12 -19.40
C ILE A 208 -10.71 31.44 -20.69
N VAL A 209 -11.50 32.10 -21.52
CA VAL A 209 -11.93 31.61 -22.84
C VAL A 209 -11.37 32.49 -23.94
N ASN A 210 -11.02 31.91 -25.08
CA ASN A 210 -10.60 32.65 -26.26
C ASN A 210 -11.79 33.35 -26.94
N SER A 211 -11.52 34.12 -28.00
CA SER A 211 -12.54 34.82 -28.79
C SER A 211 -13.56 33.90 -29.49
N ALA A 212 -13.26 32.60 -29.60
CA ALA A 212 -14.17 31.58 -30.15
C ALA A 212 -14.94 30.82 -29.05
N GLY A 213 -14.77 31.18 -27.78
CA GLY A 213 -15.43 30.53 -26.63
C GLY A 213 -14.75 29.23 -26.15
N GLY A 214 -13.62 28.85 -26.72
CA GLY A 214 -12.84 27.70 -26.26
C GLY A 214 -12.02 28.05 -25.00
N PRO A 215 -11.97 27.18 -23.98
CA PRO A 215 -11.24 27.48 -22.76
C PRO A 215 -9.72 27.52 -23.05
N LEU A 216 -9.04 28.54 -22.52
CA LEU A 216 -7.60 28.77 -22.50
C LEU A 216 -6.96 28.47 -21.14
N TYR A 217 -7.73 28.57 -20.05
CA TYR A 217 -7.32 28.26 -18.68
C TYR A 217 -8.56 28.02 -17.81
N ALA A 218 -8.49 27.16 -16.78
CA ALA A 218 -9.55 27.00 -15.78
C ALA A 218 -8.93 26.87 -14.37
N ARG A 219 -9.53 27.49 -13.34
CA ARG A 219 -9.07 27.55 -11.94
C ARG A 219 -10.25 27.41 -10.96
N GLY A 220 -10.11 26.66 -9.87
CA GLY A 220 -11.03 26.72 -8.71
C GLY A 220 -10.58 27.76 -7.69
N SER A 221 -11.48 28.46 -7.00
CA SER A 221 -11.14 29.54 -6.06
C SER A 221 -10.66 29.07 -4.66
N GLY A 222 -10.36 27.79 -4.48
CA GLY A 222 -9.91 27.23 -3.20
C GLY A 222 -8.53 27.71 -2.81
N THR A 223 -8.47 28.68 -1.89
CA THR A 223 -7.28 29.25 -1.23
C THR A 223 -6.26 30.02 -2.09
N ALA A 224 -5.78 31.13 -1.53
CA ALA A 224 -4.88 32.11 -2.15
C ALA A 224 -3.48 31.53 -2.37
N ALA A 225 -3.29 30.82 -3.48
CA ALA A 225 -1.97 30.48 -4.01
C ALA A 225 -1.76 31.16 -5.38
N THR A 226 -0.59 31.73 -5.58
CA THR A 226 -0.07 32.19 -6.88
C THR A 226 0.28 30.93 -7.67
N ASP A 227 -0.57 30.54 -8.63
CA ASP A 227 -0.36 29.32 -9.39
C ASP A 227 0.30 29.64 -10.72
N THR A 228 1.47 29.04 -10.96
CA THR A 228 2.32 29.24 -12.13
C THR A 228 2.17 28.13 -13.18
N ALA A 229 1.20 27.21 -13.00
CA ALA A 229 1.17 25.90 -13.64
C ALA A 229 0.65 25.87 -15.09
N SER A 230 1.30 25.08 -15.96
CA SER A 230 0.82 24.76 -17.30
C SER A 230 -0.59 24.15 -17.32
N VAL A 231 -1.30 24.43 -18.42
CA VAL A 231 -2.64 23.90 -18.71
C VAL A 231 -2.52 22.53 -19.34
N LEU A 232 -3.18 21.54 -18.71
CA LEU A 232 -3.38 20.21 -19.26
C LEU A 232 -4.56 20.21 -20.22
N TYR A 233 -4.31 19.71 -21.43
CA TYR A 233 -5.32 19.50 -22.46
C TYR A 233 -5.49 18.01 -22.71
N ASP A 234 -6.73 17.55 -22.79
CA ASP A 234 -7.05 16.18 -23.18
C ASP A 234 -6.75 15.91 -24.67
N GLN A 235 -7.02 14.69 -25.12
CA GLN A 235 -6.79 14.27 -26.52
C GLN A 235 -7.63 15.09 -27.52
N ASP A 236 -8.81 15.56 -27.10
CA ASP A 236 -9.72 16.38 -27.90
C ASP A 236 -9.40 17.88 -27.82
N ARG A 237 -8.30 18.24 -27.14
CA ARG A 237 -7.85 19.62 -26.87
C ARG A 237 -8.80 20.41 -25.99
N ALA A 238 -9.63 19.75 -25.18
CA ALA A 238 -10.36 20.40 -24.11
C ALA A 238 -9.46 20.55 -22.86
N ILE A 239 -9.71 21.59 -22.09
CA ILE A 239 -8.96 21.86 -20.86
C ILE A 239 -9.43 20.92 -19.75
N LEU A 240 -8.46 20.36 -19.04
CA LEU A 240 -8.70 19.63 -17.79
C LEU A 240 -8.94 20.64 -16.66
N TYR A 241 -10.01 20.46 -15.87
CA TYR A 241 -10.24 21.33 -14.72
C TYR A 241 -9.20 21.06 -13.62
N PRO A 242 -8.87 22.05 -12.76
CA PRO A 242 -7.85 21.92 -11.72
C PRO A 242 -8.04 20.72 -10.78
N ASP A 243 -9.30 20.44 -10.44
CA ASP A 243 -9.65 19.35 -9.54
C ASP A 243 -9.78 18.01 -10.28
N ASP A 244 -9.76 17.99 -11.61
CA ASP A 244 -9.82 16.74 -12.36
C ASP A 244 -8.50 15.98 -12.23
N GLY A 245 -8.62 14.68 -11.99
CA GLY A 245 -7.51 13.75 -12.10
C GLY A 245 -7.34 13.28 -13.54
N LEU A 246 -6.13 12.91 -13.91
CA LEU A 246 -5.78 12.39 -15.22
C LEU A 246 -4.91 11.14 -15.08
N LEU A 247 -5.39 10.04 -15.64
CA LEU A 247 -4.62 8.80 -15.80
C LEU A 247 -4.22 8.66 -17.26
N GLN A 248 -2.97 8.32 -17.53
CA GLN A 248 -2.50 8.03 -18.90
C GLN A 248 -1.60 6.81 -18.88
N LEU A 249 -1.79 5.91 -19.83
CA LEU A 249 -1.01 4.68 -19.95
C LEU A 249 -0.33 4.64 -21.31
N ILE A 250 1.00 4.56 -21.33
CA ILE A 250 1.79 4.47 -22.56
C ILE A 250 2.75 3.27 -22.49
N PRO A 251 3.24 2.76 -23.63
CA PRO A 251 4.38 1.85 -23.63
C PRO A 251 5.61 2.56 -23.09
N SER A 252 6.51 1.85 -22.42
CA SER A 252 7.77 2.42 -21.95
C SER A 252 8.65 2.84 -23.14
N PRO A 253 9.16 4.08 -23.16
CA PRO A 253 10.14 4.51 -24.16
C PRO A 253 11.46 3.76 -24.06
N ASP A 254 11.77 3.25 -22.85
CA ASP A 254 13.06 2.65 -22.50
C ASP A 254 13.03 1.12 -22.54
N SER A 255 11.84 0.51 -22.70
CA SER A 255 11.69 -0.94 -22.87
C SER A 255 10.44 -1.32 -23.66
N ALA A 256 10.60 -2.26 -24.58
CA ALA A 256 9.50 -2.78 -25.40
C ALA A 256 8.49 -3.62 -24.59
N ASP A 257 8.90 -4.11 -23.42
CA ASP A 257 8.07 -5.00 -22.61
C ASP A 257 7.31 -4.25 -21.50
N HIS A 258 7.79 -3.08 -21.05
CA HIS A 258 7.21 -2.37 -19.91
C HIS A 258 6.23 -1.26 -20.31
N VAL A 259 5.42 -0.81 -19.36
CA VAL A 259 4.51 0.34 -19.52
C VAL A 259 4.82 1.44 -18.53
N VAL A 260 4.31 2.63 -18.84
CA VAL A 260 4.35 3.80 -17.96
C VAL A 260 2.92 4.26 -17.72
N LEU A 261 2.49 4.21 -16.46
CA LEU A 261 1.27 4.81 -15.98
C LEU A 261 1.57 6.19 -15.38
N ILE A 262 0.97 7.23 -15.93
CA ILE A 262 1.02 8.58 -15.37
C ILE A 262 -0.24 8.83 -14.54
N VAL A 263 -0.05 9.14 -13.26
CA VAL A 263 -1.07 9.53 -12.30
C VAL A 263 -0.87 11.00 -11.98
N THR A 264 -1.61 11.87 -12.67
CA THR A 264 -1.35 13.30 -12.68
C THR A 264 -2.64 14.12 -12.52
N GLY A 265 -2.50 15.42 -12.31
CA GLY A 265 -3.58 16.40 -12.28
C GLY A 265 -3.00 17.80 -12.38
N ALA A 266 -3.86 18.79 -12.61
CA ALA A 266 -3.43 20.20 -12.60
C ALA A 266 -3.20 20.72 -11.18
N SER A 267 -3.82 20.12 -10.16
CA SER A 267 -3.60 20.41 -8.73
C SER A 267 -3.19 19.13 -7.97
N GLY A 268 -2.62 19.26 -6.77
CA GLY A 268 -2.38 18.11 -5.88
C GLY A 268 -3.68 17.36 -5.53
N ALA A 269 -4.82 18.06 -5.44
CA ALA A 269 -6.13 17.43 -5.27
C ALA A 269 -6.53 16.58 -6.49
N GLY A 270 -6.22 17.05 -7.70
CA GLY A 270 -6.41 16.29 -8.95
C GLY A 270 -5.53 15.04 -9.01
N VAL A 271 -4.25 15.15 -8.62
CA VAL A 271 -3.32 14.00 -8.54
C VAL A 271 -3.85 12.95 -7.57
N LEU A 272 -4.24 13.35 -6.36
CA LEU A 272 -4.80 12.43 -5.36
C LEU A 272 -6.12 11.80 -5.83
N LYS A 273 -6.97 12.57 -6.53
CA LYS A 273 -8.21 12.06 -7.14
C LYS A 273 -7.91 11.01 -8.23
N ALA A 274 -6.90 11.22 -9.06
CA ALA A 274 -6.45 10.26 -10.06
C ALA A 274 -5.96 8.95 -9.41
N ALA A 275 -5.12 9.05 -8.38
CA ALA A 275 -4.61 7.89 -7.66
C ALA A 275 -5.73 7.08 -6.99
N ARG A 276 -6.68 7.76 -6.32
CA ARG A 276 -7.84 7.10 -5.69
C ARG A 276 -8.70 6.34 -6.69
N ALA A 277 -8.81 6.82 -7.92
CA ALA A 277 -9.57 6.13 -8.96
C ALA A 277 -8.98 4.76 -9.32
N LEU A 278 -7.67 4.55 -9.13
CA LEU A 278 -7.05 3.23 -9.33
C LEU A 278 -7.58 2.19 -8.35
N SER A 279 -8.12 2.58 -7.20
CA SER A 279 -8.68 1.67 -6.18
C SER A 279 -10.17 1.38 -6.35
N SER A 280 -10.84 1.88 -7.40
CA SER A 280 -12.28 1.65 -7.57
C SER A 280 -12.58 0.19 -7.91
N ALA A 281 -13.60 -0.38 -7.27
CA ALA A 281 -13.98 -1.79 -7.38
C ALA A 281 -14.41 -2.22 -8.80
N GLU A 282 -15.03 -1.30 -9.54
CA GLU A 282 -15.40 -1.51 -10.93
C GLU A 282 -14.47 -0.64 -11.79
N PRO A 283 -13.65 -1.22 -12.69
CA PRO A 283 -13.13 -0.47 -13.82
C PRO A 283 -14.35 -0.08 -14.62
N VAL A 284 -14.87 1.11 -14.38
CA VAL A 284 -16.02 1.63 -15.13
C VAL A 284 -15.65 1.47 -16.60
N LEU A 285 -16.57 0.92 -17.40
CA LEU A 285 -16.48 0.81 -18.86
C LEU A 285 -15.96 2.09 -19.57
N SER A 286 -15.90 3.20 -18.85
CA SER A 286 -15.31 4.51 -19.18
C SER A 286 -13.78 4.62 -19.12
N PHE A 287 -13.02 3.61 -18.68
CA PHE A 287 -11.55 3.58 -18.77
C PHE A 287 -11.03 3.00 -20.10
N GLY A 288 -11.88 2.84 -21.10
CA GLY A 288 -11.46 2.32 -22.41
C GLY A 288 -10.34 3.18 -23.03
N GLY A 289 -9.19 2.55 -23.29
CA GLY A 289 -8.05 3.15 -23.97
C GLY A 289 -6.93 3.62 -23.04
N SER A 290 -6.05 4.46 -23.56
CA SER A 290 -4.80 4.87 -22.90
C SER A 290 -4.92 6.12 -22.02
N THR A 291 -6.11 6.68 -21.84
CA THR A 291 -6.31 7.92 -21.06
C THR A 291 -7.66 7.94 -20.37
N ALA A 292 -7.71 8.44 -19.13
CA ALA A 292 -8.95 8.63 -18.38
C ALA A 292 -8.94 9.93 -17.57
N ILE A 293 -10.06 10.65 -17.61
CA ILE A 293 -10.29 11.88 -16.84
C ILE A 293 -11.19 11.58 -15.65
N ILE A 294 -10.70 11.87 -14.45
CA ILE A 294 -11.37 11.59 -13.19
C ILE A 294 -11.97 12.87 -12.63
N ARG A 295 -13.26 13.09 -12.90
CA ARG A 295 -13.98 14.26 -12.36
C ARG A 295 -14.38 14.08 -10.90
N ALA A 296 -14.78 12.87 -10.54
CA ALA A 296 -15.15 12.53 -9.18
C ALA A 296 -14.87 11.04 -8.91
N VAL A 297 -14.39 10.75 -7.71
CA VAL A 297 -14.38 9.41 -7.15
C VAL A 297 -15.56 9.36 -6.19
N ARG A 298 -16.50 8.44 -6.39
CA ARG A 298 -17.64 8.32 -5.47
C ARG A 298 -17.09 7.97 -4.08
N PRO A 299 -17.45 8.73 -3.03
CA PRO A 299 -17.19 8.29 -1.68
C PRO A 299 -17.87 6.95 -1.51
N TRP A 300 -17.12 5.94 -1.07
CA TRP A 300 -17.72 4.72 -0.57
C TRP A 300 -18.51 5.15 0.66
N THR A 301 -19.83 5.09 0.56
CA THR A 301 -20.66 5.08 1.75
C THR A 301 -20.41 3.72 2.38
N GLN A 302 -19.87 3.70 3.61
CA GLN A 302 -20.07 2.53 4.47
C GLN A 302 -21.54 2.12 4.32
N PRO A 303 -21.86 0.84 4.09
CA PRO A 303 -23.24 0.40 4.16
C PRO A 303 -23.77 0.75 5.56
N THR A 304 -24.44 1.90 5.68
CA THR A 304 -25.18 2.35 6.87
C THR A 304 -26.51 1.62 7.00
N THR A 305 -26.76 0.61 6.16
CA THR A 305 -27.73 -0.44 6.43
C THR A 305 -27.27 -1.22 7.65
N GLY A 306 -27.82 -0.87 8.80
CA GLY A 306 -27.56 -1.55 10.07
C GLY A 306 -27.68 -3.06 9.93
N LEU A 307 -26.83 -3.77 10.68
CA LEU A 307 -26.79 -5.18 11.13
C LEU A 307 -27.95 -6.15 10.73
N ALA A 308 -28.50 -6.04 9.53
CA ALA A 308 -29.59 -6.84 9.01
C ALA A 308 -29.03 -7.74 7.93
N ALA A 309 -28.63 -8.93 8.38
CA ALA A 309 -28.52 -10.18 7.65
C ALA A 309 -27.84 -10.10 6.27
N LEU A 310 -26.51 -10.01 6.28
CA LEU A 310 -25.77 -10.71 5.23
C LEU A 310 -26.26 -12.17 5.18
N PRO A 311 -26.45 -12.77 4.00
CA PRO A 311 -26.92 -14.14 3.89
C PRO A 311 -25.99 -15.06 4.70
N GLN A 312 -26.61 -15.81 5.61
CA GLN A 312 -25.95 -16.84 6.41
C GLN A 312 -25.82 -18.15 5.62
N THR A 313 -26.48 -18.24 4.47
CA THR A 313 -26.51 -19.41 3.60
C THR A 313 -26.11 -18.99 2.20
N PHE A 314 -25.12 -19.68 1.64
CA PHE A 314 -24.58 -19.48 0.30
C PHE A 314 -24.86 -20.73 -0.53
N SER A 315 -25.25 -20.58 -1.79
CA SER A 315 -25.19 -21.73 -2.70
C SER A 315 -23.75 -21.97 -3.12
N LEU A 316 -23.39 -23.21 -3.47
CA LEU A 316 -22.05 -23.46 -4.03
C LEU A 316 -21.86 -22.72 -5.36
N ALA A 317 -22.94 -22.45 -6.11
CA ALA A 317 -22.91 -21.61 -7.30
C ALA A 317 -22.45 -20.17 -7.02
N ASP A 318 -22.88 -19.57 -5.90
CA ASP A 318 -22.46 -18.23 -5.48
C ASP A 318 -20.95 -18.19 -5.15
N LEU A 319 -20.40 -19.33 -4.71
CA LEU A 319 -18.99 -19.54 -4.44
C LEU A 319 -18.18 -19.98 -5.68
N GLY A 320 -18.77 -19.88 -6.88
CA GLY A 320 -18.11 -20.18 -8.15
C GLY A 320 -18.13 -21.66 -8.56
N TYR A 321 -18.80 -22.54 -7.82
CA TYR A 321 -18.91 -23.96 -8.19
C TYR A 321 -19.94 -24.18 -9.29
N ARG A 322 -19.52 -24.81 -10.37
CA ARG A 322 -20.39 -25.08 -11.53
C ARG A 322 -21.16 -26.40 -11.43
N GLY A 323 -20.98 -27.15 -10.33
CA GLY A 323 -21.40 -28.53 -10.22
C GLY A 323 -20.33 -29.46 -10.82
N ALA A 324 -20.39 -30.73 -10.47
CA ALA A 324 -19.44 -31.72 -10.99
C ALA A 324 -20.15 -33.02 -11.35
N LEU A 325 -19.82 -33.56 -12.52
CA LEU A 325 -20.13 -34.93 -12.91
C LEU A 325 -18.87 -35.79 -12.68
N LEU A 326 -18.95 -36.68 -11.70
CA LEU A 326 -17.92 -37.66 -11.37
C LEU A 326 -18.31 -38.96 -12.07
N GLN A 327 -17.53 -39.41 -13.05
CA GLN A 327 -17.84 -40.60 -13.87
C GLN A 327 -16.69 -41.62 -13.83
N GLY A 328 -17.04 -42.89 -13.89
CA GLY A 328 -16.14 -44.04 -13.89
C GLY A 328 -16.05 -44.74 -12.53
N ILE A 329 -15.52 -45.96 -12.54
CA ILE A 329 -15.25 -46.77 -11.33
C ILE A 329 -14.04 -46.17 -10.58
N GLY A 330 -14.00 -46.44 -9.28
CA GLY A 330 -12.93 -46.03 -8.38
C GLY A 330 -13.10 -44.61 -7.87
N ARG A 331 -12.01 -44.05 -7.35
CA ARG A 331 -12.01 -42.72 -6.71
C ARG A 331 -12.10 -41.61 -7.74
N LYS A 332 -13.02 -40.66 -7.53
CA LYS A 332 -13.19 -39.43 -8.31
C LYS A 332 -13.36 -38.27 -7.35
N THR A 333 -12.80 -37.11 -7.71
CA THR A 333 -12.75 -35.96 -6.80
C THR A 333 -13.18 -34.68 -7.47
N SER A 334 -13.88 -33.84 -6.71
CA SER A 334 -14.18 -32.44 -7.06
C SER A 334 -13.90 -31.57 -5.85
N SER A 335 -13.57 -30.30 -6.06
CA SER A 335 -13.30 -29.37 -4.96
C SER A 335 -13.77 -27.97 -5.25
N ILE A 336 -14.07 -27.24 -4.19
CA ILE A 336 -14.36 -25.81 -4.20
C ILE A 336 -13.57 -25.16 -3.06
N SER A 337 -13.08 -23.95 -3.28
CA SER A 337 -12.45 -23.15 -2.22
C SER A 337 -13.32 -21.94 -1.89
N PHE A 338 -13.30 -21.51 -0.65
CA PHE A 338 -14.04 -20.34 -0.16
C PHE A 338 -13.30 -19.73 1.02
N ASP A 339 -13.54 -18.44 1.27
CA ASP A 339 -12.82 -17.70 2.29
C ASP A 339 -13.74 -17.34 3.46
N VAL A 340 -13.22 -17.44 4.68
CA VAL A 340 -13.86 -16.92 5.89
C VAL A 340 -13.18 -15.59 6.22
N PRO A 341 -13.85 -14.44 6.08
CA PRO A 341 -13.28 -13.14 6.47
C PRO A 341 -12.83 -13.13 7.95
N ALA A 342 -11.67 -12.52 8.25
CA ALA A 342 -11.14 -12.41 9.61
C ALA A 342 -12.01 -11.58 10.59
N ASN A 343 -12.97 -10.78 10.10
CA ASN A 343 -13.97 -10.13 10.96
C ASN A 343 -15.21 -11.00 11.21
N TRP A 344 -15.22 -12.26 10.77
CA TRP A 344 -16.31 -13.19 11.03
C TRP A 344 -15.90 -14.14 12.14
N ARG A 345 -16.68 -14.15 13.21
CA ARG A 345 -16.67 -15.25 14.16
C ARG A 345 -17.76 -16.23 13.76
N ILE A 346 -17.35 -17.38 13.21
CA ILE A 346 -18.27 -18.47 12.88
C ILE A 346 -18.89 -19.00 14.16
N LEU A 347 -20.21 -19.17 14.16
CA LEU A 347 -20.99 -19.67 15.27
C LEU A 347 -21.33 -21.15 15.07
N SER A 348 -21.66 -21.81 16.18
CA SER A 348 -22.22 -23.17 16.16
C SER A 348 -23.49 -23.23 15.31
N GLY A 349 -23.70 -24.34 14.60
CA GLY A 349 -24.81 -24.52 13.65
C GLY A 349 -24.41 -24.32 12.19
N SER A 350 -23.12 -24.14 11.91
CA SER A 350 -22.57 -24.20 10.57
C SER A 350 -22.77 -25.58 9.96
N SER A 351 -23.18 -25.63 8.70
CA SER A 351 -23.44 -26.89 8.01
C SER A 351 -23.31 -26.78 6.50
N LEU A 352 -22.88 -27.87 5.88
CA LEU A 352 -22.93 -28.08 4.45
C LEU A 352 -24.12 -29.00 4.12
N THR A 353 -25.05 -28.52 3.33
CA THR A 353 -26.14 -29.31 2.74
C THR A 353 -25.81 -29.61 1.28
N LEU A 354 -25.29 -30.82 1.05
CA LEU A 354 -24.89 -31.30 -0.26
C LEU A 354 -26.06 -31.99 -0.97
N HIS A 355 -26.43 -31.49 -2.15
CA HIS A 355 -27.40 -32.13 -3.04
C HIS A 355 -26.66 -32.87 -4.14
N TYR A 356 -26.93 -34.17 -4.28
CA TYR A 356 -26.29 -35.00 -5.28
C TYR A 356 -27.26 -36.04 -5.85
N ILE A 357 -26.94 -36.57 -7.02
CA ILE A 357 -27.66 -37.68 -7.64
C ILE A 357 -26.64 -38.69 -8.15
N GLN A 358 -26.99 -39.96 -8.12
CA GLN A 358 -26.09 -41.04 -8.47
C GLN A 358 -26.75 -42.05 -9.42
N SER A 359 -25.92 -42.86 -10.08
CA SER A 359 -26.39 -43.95 -10.93
C SER A 359 -27.01 -45.09 -10.12
N ASN A 360 -28.14 -45.61 -10.61
CA ASN A 360 -28.78 -46.81 -10.06
C ASN A 360 -27.95 -48.10 -10.27
N ALA A 361 -26.90 -48.05 -11.10
CA ALA A 361 -26.02 -49.18 -11.33
C ALA A 361 -24.96 -49.34 -10.23
N LEU A 362 -24.73 -48.31 -9.39
CA LEU A 362 -23.73 -48.36 -8.33
C LEU A 362 -24.07 -49.41 -7.28
N ASN A 363 -23.08 -50.23 -6.91
CA ASN A 363 -23.21 -51.13 -5.78
C ASN A 363 -23.17 -50.30 -4.48
N PRO A 364 -24.21 -50.37 -3.62
CA PRO A 364 -24.31 -49.57 -2.40
C PRO A 364 -23.27 -49.94 -1.32
N THR A 365 -22.69 -51.14 -1.40
CA THR A 365 -21.64 -51.64 -0.49
C THR A 365 -20.25 -51.19 -0.92
N LEU A 366 -20.04 -50.94 -2.22
CA LEU A 366 -18.75 -50.57 -2.79
C LEU A 366 -18.66 -49.08 -3.15
N SER A 367 -19.72 -48.31 -2.91
CA SER A 367 -19.79 -46.91 -3.32
C SER A 367 -20.09 -45.97 -2.15
N SER A 368 -19.37 -44.86 -2.08
CA SER A 368 -19.52 -43.84 -1.05
C SER A 368 -19.23 -42.44 -1.60
N LEU A 369 -19.75 -41.43 -0.92
CA LEU A 369 -19.42 -40.02 -1.13
C LEU A 369 -18.94 -39.44 0.18
N SER A 370 -17.66 -39.11 0.29
CA SER A 370 -17.09 -38.42 1.44
C SER A 370 -16.80 -36.95 1.15
N VAL A 371 -16.88 -36.13 2.19
CA VAL A 371 -16.58 -34.71 2.17
C VAL A 371 -15.43 -34.45 3.14
N GLU A 372 -14.44 -33.71 2.66
CA GLU A 372 -13.34 -33.21 3.49
C GLU A 372 -13.36 -31.68 3.50
N LEU A 373 -13.01 -31.09 4.64
CA LEU A 373 -12.71 -29.68 4.81
C LEU A 373 -11.24 -29.55 5.20
N ASN A 374 -10.47 -28.77 4.41
CA ASN A 374 -9.04 -28.53 4.67
C ASN A 374 -8.20 -29.80 4.82
N GLY A 375 -8.61 -30.88 4.15
CA GLY A 375 -7.95 -32.20 4.21
C GLY A 375 -8.46 -33.12 5.33
N ASN A 376 -9.31 -32.64 6.23
CA ASN A 376 -9.93 -33.43 7.28
C ASN A 376 -11.30 -33.98 6.82
N PRO A 377 -11.57 -35.29 6.93
CA PRO A 377 -12.88 -35.86 6.58
C PRO A 377 -13.93 -35.41 7.60
N ILE A 378 -14.95 -34.70 7.11
CA ILE A 378 -16.02 -34.09 7.94
C ILE A 378 -17.36 -34.82 7.82
N GLY A 379 -17.56 -35.61 6.77
CA GLY A 379 -18.80 -36.37 6.60
C GLY A 379 -18.73 -37.36 5.45
N ALA A 380 -19.62 -38.35 5.47
CA ALA A 380 -19.77 -39.30 4.38
C ALA A 380 -21.21 -39.78 4.26
N ALA A 381 -21.61 -40.07 3.02
CA ALA A 381 -22.82 -40.80 2.69
C ALA A 381 -22.46 -42.14 2.06
N SER A 382 -23.08 -43.22 2.53
CA SER A 382 -23.10 -44.47 1.79
C SER A 382 -24.05 -44.34 0.60
N SER A 383 -23.70 -44.94 -0.52
CA SER A 383 -24.61 -44.98 -1.68
C SER A 383 -25.87 -45.75 -1.30
N VAL A 384 -27.04 -45.11 -1.46
CA VAL A 384 -28.34 -45.74 -1.23
C VAL A 384 -28.99 -46.02 -2.57
N ALA A 385 -29.40 -47.27 -2.80
CA ALA A 385 -30.14 -47.65 -4.00
C ALA A 385 -31.44 -46.83 -4.12
N GLY A 386 -31.50 -45.92 -5.09
CA GLY A 386 -32.66 -45.06 -5.33
C GLY A 386 -32.36 -43.97 -6.33
N GLY A 387 -33.13 -43.92 -7.42
CA GLY A 387 -33.05 -42.83 -8.39
C GLY A 387 -33.69 -41.56 -7.83
N GLY A 388 -33.00 -40.43 -7.89
CA GLY A 388 -33.48 -39.13 -7.44
C GLY A 388 -32.39 -38.26 -6.82
N THR A 389 -32.73 -37.01 -6.48
CA THR A 389 -31.84 -36.12 -5.74
C THR A 389 -31.77 -36.55 -4.27
N GLN A 390 -30.56 -36.79 -3.79
CA GLN A 390 -30.22 -37.13 -2.42
C GLN A 390 -29.61 -35.91 -1.72
N GLN A 391 -29.73 -35.89 -0.39
CA GLN A 391 -29.22 -34.82 0.46
C GLN A 391 -28.32 -35.40 1.55
N LEU A 392 -27.11 -34.85 1.67
CA LEU A 392 -26.19 -35.09 2.78
C LEU A 392 -25.99 -33.79 3.54
N VAL A 393 -26.31 -33.78 4.83
CA VAL A 393 -26.08 -32.63 5.72
C VAL A 393 -24.89 -32.94 6.61
N VAL A 394 -23.83 -32.15 6.50
CA VAL A 394 -22.58 -32.29 7.25
C VAL A 394 -22.45 -31.09 8.19
N PRO A 395 -22.44 -31.28 9.53
CA PRO A 395 -22.13 -30.19 10.44
C PRO A 395 -20.66 -29.75 10.27
N LEU A 396 -20.41 -28.45 10.37
CA LEU A 396 -19.08 -27.87 10.35
C LEU A 396 -18.77 -27.31 11.73
N GLU A 397 -17.66 -27.71 12.31
CA GLU A 397 -17.21 -27.18 13.60
C GLU A 397 -16.58 -25.80 13.39
N PRO A 398 -16.90 -24.79 14.23
CA PRO A 398 -16.32 -23.45 14.11
C PRO A 398 -14.78 -23.44 14.18
N ASP A 399 -14.18 -24.36 14.93
CA ASP A 399 -12.71 -24.45 15.10
C ASP A 399 -12.00 -24.87 13.81
N ASP A 400 -12.68 -25.55 12.88
CA ASP A 400 -12.15 -25.92 11.56
C ASP A 400 -12.22 -24.76 10.55
N LEU A 401 -12.85 -23.64 10.92
CA LEU A 401 -13.11 -22.46 10.10
C LEU A 401 -12.63 -21.17 10.80
N PRO A 402 -11.32 -21.04 11.09
CA PRO A 402 -10.81 -19.87 11.79
C PRO A 402 -11.03 -18.58 10.98
N PRO A 403 -11.18 -17.42 11.64
CA PRO A 403 -11.29 -16.15 10.94
C PRO A 403 -10.06 -15.90 10.05
N GLY A 404 -10.27 -15.39 8.83
CA GLY A 404 -9.20 -15.05 7.88
C GLY A 404 -8.69 -16.24 7.06
N SER A 405 -9.32 -17.40 7.19
CA SER A 405 -8.84 -18.63 6.55
C SER A 405 -9.36 -18.82 5.13
N HIS A 406 -8.47 -19.32 4.27
CA HIS A 406 -8.80 -19.91 2.98
C HIS A 406 -9.16 -21.38 3.18
N ASN A 407 -10.39 -21.75 2.87
CA ASN A 407 -10.93 -23.08 3.13
C ASN A 407 -11.16 -23.84 1.82
N ARG A 408 -10.95 -25.16 1.86
CA ARG A 408 -11.20 -26.04 0.71
C ARG A 408 -12.11 -27.20 1.10
N LEU A 409 -13.26 -27.27 0.44
CA LEU A 409 -14.12 -28.45 0.45
C LEU A 409 -13.72 -29.39 -0.68
N ARG A 410 -13.47 -30.66 -0.34
CA ARG A 410 -13.16 -31.72 -1.30
C ARG A 410 -14.22 -32.81 -1.21
N PHE A 411 -14.89 -33.07 -2.33
CA PHE A 411 -15.85 -34.15 -2.51
C PHE A 411 -15.15 -35.34 -3.14
N ILE A 412 -15.27 -36.51 -2.53
CA ILE A 412 -14.62 -37.75 -2.98
C ILE A 412 -15.70 -38.80 -3.17
N ALA A 413 -15.95 -39.18 -4.42
CA ALA A 413 -16.80 -40.31 -4.75
C ALA A 413 -15.93 -41.55 -4.94
N GLU A 414 -16.20 -42.60 -4.18
CA GLU A 414 -15.74 -43.95 -4.51
C GLU A 414 -16.91 -44.67 -5.16
N MET A 415 -16.72 -45.16 -6.39
CA MET A 415 -17.79 -45.79 -7.16
C MET A 415 -17.39 -47.21 -7.53
N GLY A 416 -18.25 -48.17 -7.17
CA GLY A 416 -18.10 -49.58 -7.52
C GLY A 416 -19.36 -50.12 -8.19
N LEU A 417 -19.17 -51.12 -9.07
CA LEU A 417 -20.25 -51.88 -9.71
C LEU A 417 -20.14 -53.36 -9.31
N ASP A 418 -21.22 -54.11 -9.45
CA ASP A 418 -21.23 -55.56 -9.17
C ASP A 418 -20.42 -56.37 -10.19
N ASP A 419 -20.28 -55.86 -11.42
CA ASP A 419 -19.52 -56.52 -12.49
C ASP A 419 -18.07 -56.02 -12.51
N PRO A 420 -17.09 -56.84 -12.08
CA PRO A 420 -15.68 -56.47 -12.08
C PRO A 420 -15.05 -56.46 -13.47
N CYS A 421 -15.76 -56.90 -14.52
CA CYS A 421 -15.25 -56.93 -15.89
C CYS A 421 -15.48 -55.62 -16.66
N LEU A 422 -16.19 -54.65 -16.08
CA LEU A 422 -16.45 -53.36 -16.71
C LEU A 422 -15.20 -52.47 -16.70
N PRO A 423 -14.96 -51.70 -17.78
CA PRO A 423 -13.82 -50.78 -17.84
C PRO A 423 -13.98 -49.63 -16.84
N GLU A 424 -12.87 -49.11 -16.33
CA GLU A 424 -12.86 -48.07 -15.29
C GLU A 424 -13.56 -46.77 -15.72
N ASP A 425 -13.61 -46.46 -17.02
CA ASP A 425 -14.24 -45.26 -17.58
C ASP A 425 -15.73 -45.45 -17.93
N THR A 426 -16.32 -46.59 -17.55
CA THR A 426 -17.70 -46.94 -17.86
C THR A 426 -18.68 -45.80 -17.53
N PRO A 427 -19.57 -45.43 -18.45
CA PRO A 427 -20.57 -44.40 -18.21
C PRO A 427 -21.68 -44.86 -17.28
N LEU A 428 -21.69 -46.13 -16.86
CA LEU A 428 -22.66 -46.68 -15.93
C LEU A 428 -22.41 -46.24 -14.48
N ALA A 429 -21.15 -45.96 -14.12
CA ALA A 429 -20.78 -45.47 -12.80
C ALA A 429 -20.67 -43.94 -12.85
N TRP A 430 -21.60 -43.25 -12.20
CA TRP A 430 -21.54 -41.80 -12.09
C TRP A 430 -22.24 -41.25 -10.85
N MET A 431 -21.76 -40.11 -10.39
CA MET A 431 -22.38 -39.25 -9.37
C MET A 431 -22.29 -37.80 -9.83
N ARG A 432 -23.36 -37.04 -9.68
CA ARG A 432 -23.41 -35.60 -9.98
C ARG A 432 -23.68 -34.81 -8.71
N ILE A 433 -22.81 -33.86 -8.42
CA ILE A 433 -22.96 -32.91 -7.32
C ILE A 433 -23.58 -31.63 -7.88
N ASP A 434 -24.68 -31.21 -7.26
CA ASP A 434 -25.44 -30.04 -7.67
C ASP A 434 -24.80 -28.75 -7.14
N ASN A 435 -24.80 -27.70 -7.95
CA ASN A 435 -24.29 -26.39 -7.55
C ASN A 435 -25.27 -25.61 -6.66
N GLY A 436 -26.54 -26.01 -6.61
CA GLY A 436 -27.52 -25.51 -5.65
C GLY A 436 -27.38 -26.09 -4.24
N SER A 437 -26.35 -26.91 -3.99
CA SER A 437 -25.94 -27.29 -2.63
C SER A 437 -25.67 -26.04 -1.78
N LEU A 438 -25.95 -26.10 -0.48
CA LEU A 438 -25.95 -24.92 0.40
C LEU A 438 -24.88 -25.03 1.48
N LEU A 439 -24.10 -23.97 1.65
CA LEU A 439 -23.18 -23.78 2.76
C LEU A 439 -23.79 -22.75 3.72
N THR A 440 -24.18 -23.20 4.91
CA THR A 440 -24.73 -22.35 5.98
C THR A 440 -23.65 -22.06 7.01
N LEU A 441 -23.31 -20.79 7.19
CA LEU A 441 -22.30 -20.28 8.11
C LEU A 441 -22.93 -19.20 8.98
N PRO A 442 -23.64 -19.57 10.07
CA PRO A 442 -24.08 -18.64 11.08
C PRO A 442 -22.86 -17.89 11.63
N ARG A 443 -22.92 -16.57 11.68
CA ARG A 443 -21.77 -15.74 12.06
C ARG A 443 -22.17 -14.55 12.89
N GLN A 444 -21.24 -14.15 13.74
CA GLN A 444 -21.20 -12.81 14.30
C GLN A 444 -20.16 -12.01 13.50
N VAL A 445 -20.60 -10.94 12.82
CA VAL A 445 -19.66 -9.95 12.30
C VAL A 445 -19.08 -9.27 13.52
N VAL A 446 -17.81 -9.55 13.81
CA VAL A 446 -17.06 -8.83 14.82
C VAL A 446 -16.76 -7.46 14.19
N THR A 447 -17.70 -6.53 14.34
CA THR A 447 -17.43 -5.11 14.17
C THR A 447 -16.62 -4.70 15.39
N THR A 448 -15.34 -5.01 15.40
CA THR A 448 -14.45 -4.46 16.41
C THR A 448 -14.44 -2.94 16.23
N THR A 449 -15.11 -2.24 17.13
CA THR A 449 -14.32 -1.28 17.93
C THR A 449 -13.22 -2.13 18.53
N LEU A 450 -11.98 -1.92 18.06
CA LEU A 450 -10.82 -2.72 18.43
C LEU A 450 -10.81 -2.87 19.95
N ALA A 451 -11.12 -4.07 20.45
CA ALA A 451 -10.90 -4.37 21.85
C ALA A 451 -9.38 -4.35 22.06
N ALA A 452 -8.93 -3.76 23.16
CA ALA A 452 -7.53 -3.41 23.46
C ALA A 452 -6.52 -4.59 23.48
N GLY A 453 -6.91 -5.80 23.06
CA GLY A 453 -6.06 -6.99 22.96
C GLY A 453 -6.11 -7.75 21.62
N ASP A 454 -6.92 -7.34 20.64
CA ASP A 454 -7.05 -8.06 19.33
C ASP A 454 -6.16 -7.45 18.22
N TRP A 455 -5.22 -6.56 18.58
CA TRP A 455 -4.36 -5.83 17.64
C TRP A 455 -3.28 -6.70 16.96
N GLN A 456 -3.11 -7.96 17.36
CA GLN A 456 -2.21 -8.93 16.71
C GLN A 456 -2.74 -9.40 15.35
N ASN A 457 -4.01 -9.16 15.04
CA ASN A 457 -4.63 -9.49 13.76
C ASN A 457 -4.94 -8.23 12.93
N LEU A 458 -3.92 -7.41 12.67
CA LEU A 458 -4.03 -6.29 11.71
C LEU A 458 -4.31 -6.78 10.29
N ASP A 459 -4.19 -8.09 10.01
CA ASP A 459 -4.58 -8.75 8.76
C ASP A 459 -6.11 -9.00 8.64
N GLY A 460 -6.92 -8.35 9.47
CA GLY A 460 -8.39 -8.45 9.42
C GLY A 460 -9.01 -7.67 8.23
N PRO A 461 -10.11 -8.15 7.61
CA PRO A 461 -10.65 -7.68 6.32
C PRO A 461 -11.45 -6.37 6.43
N ALA A 462 -11.28 -5.63 7.52
CA ALA A 462 -12.06 -4.44 7.84
C ALA A 462 -11.20 -3.18 8.04
N LEU A 463 -9.95 -3.18 7.57
CA LEU A 463 -9.21 -1.94 7.40
C LEU A 463 -9.78 -1.18 6.19
N ASP A 464 -10.77 -0.31 6.42
CA ASP A 464 -11.07 0.75 5.46
C ASP A 464 -9.85 1.68 5.42
N LEU A 465 -8.98 1.50 4.40
CA LEU A 465 -7.72 2.25 4.26
C LEU A 465 -7.90 3.76 4.07
N ARG A 466 -9.11 4.30 4.19
CA ARG A 466 -9.38 5.74 4.30
C ARG A 466 -8.97 6.32 5.63
N ASN A 467 -9.07 5.52 6.68
CA ASN A 467 -8.75 5.93 8.03
C ASN A 467 -7.30 5.60 8.39
N VAL A 468 -6.47 5.26 7.40
CA VAL A 468 -5.03 5.05 7.62
C VAL A 468 -4.28 6.33 7.28
N VAL A 469 -3.43 6.77 8.20
CA VAL A 469 -2.48 7.85 7.98
C VAL A 469 -1.06 7.35 8.22
N PHE A 470 -0.22 7.53 7.23
CA PHE A 470 1.22 7.37 7.35
C PHE A 470 1.84 8.66 7.86
N VAL A 471 2.71 8.57 8.86
CA VAL A 471 3.43 9.71 9.41
C VAL A 471 4.91 9.54 9.16
N LEU A 472 5.44 10.35 8.24
CA LEU A 472 6.84 10.35 7.81
C LEU A 472 7.62 11.53 8.43
N PRO A 473 8.97 11.52 8.39
CA PRO A 473 9.77 12.71 8.64
C PRO A 473 9.38 13.91 7.76
N ASP A 474 9.77 15.11 8.18
CA ASP A 474 9.62 16.34 7.37
C ASP A 474 10.26 16.20 5.97
N ALA A 475 11.43 15.54 5.93
CA ALA A 475 12.17 15.21 4.73
C ALA A 475 12.47 13.70 4.69
N PRO A 476 11.55 12.88 4.16
CA PRO A 476 11.74 11.45 4.09
C PRO A 476 12.83 11.09 3.06
N ASN A 477 13.69 10.13 3.39
CA ASN A 477 14.74 9.61 2.52
C ASN A 477 14.23 8.42 1.69
N GLY A 478 15.10 7.85 0.85
CA GLY A 478 14.75 6.70 0.01
C GLY A 478 14.29 5.46 0.78
N VAL A 479 14.79 5.24 2.00
CA VAL A 479 14.35 4.12 2.86
C VAL A 479 12.93 4.33 3.35
N GLU A 480 12.62 5.52 3.85
CA GLU A 480 11.30 5.88 4.37
C GLU A 480 10.25 5.89 3.24
N LEU A 481 10.63 6.32 2.03
CA LEU A 481 9.79 6.23 0.83
C LEU A 481 9.58 4.78 0.38
N ALA A 482 10.63 3.95 0.39
CA ALA A 482 10.50 2.53 0.06
C ALA A 482 9.56 1.81 1.04
N ALA A 483 9.71 2.06 2.34
CA ALA A 483 8.82 1.54 3.37
C ALA A 483 7.37 2.00 3.17
N LEU A 484 7.13 3.28 2.85
CA LEU A 484 5.78 3.77 2.51
C LEU A 484 5.15 2.96 1.36
N GLY A 485 5.91 2.72 0.28
CA GLY A 485 5.43 1.96 -0.87
C GLY A 485 5.09 0.52 -0.53
N GLN A 486 6.00 -0.16 0.17
CA GLN A 486 5.86 -1.56 0.60
C GLN A 486 4.67 -1.75 1.56
N LEU A 487 4.58 -0.91 2.59
CA LEU A 487 3.49 -0.97 3.57
C LEU A 487 2.14 -0.66 2.93
N ALA A 488 2.06 0.37 2.08
CA ALA A 488 0.82 0.70 1.39
C ALA A 488 0.38 -0.42 0.44
N ASN A 489 1.31 -1.04 -0.29
CA ASN A 489 1.03 -2.20 -1.14
C ASN A 489 0.51 -3.40 -0.34
N ARG A 490 1.16 -3.74 0.78
CA ARG A 490 0.74 -4.79 1.70
C ARG A 490 -0.67 -4.53 2.27
N LEU A 491 -0.93 -3.31 2.74
CA LEU A 491 -2.27 -2.94 3.21
C LEU A 491 -3.33 -3.08 2.11
N GLY A 492 -2.96 -2.71 0.88
CA GLY A 492 -3.80 -2.90 -0.29
C GLY A 492 -4.18 -4.36 -0.51
N GLN A 493 -3.19 -5.26 -0.48
CA GLN A 493 -3.38 -6.71 -0.61
C GLN A 493 -4.39 -7.25 0.41
N GLU A 494 -4.27 -6.84 1.67
CA GLU A 494 -5.13 -7.32 2.77
C GLU A 494 -6.54 -6.69 2.75
N THR A 495 -6.77 -5.65 1.94
CA THR A 495 -8.04 -4.95 1.91
C THR A 495 -8.97 -5.50 0.83
N THR A 496 -10.12 -6.03 1.25
CA THR A 496 -11.18 -6.51 0.33
C THR A 496 -12.21 -5.42 -0.02
N GLY A 497 -12.14 -4.25 0.61
CA GLY A 497 -13.08 -3.14 0.47
C GLY A 497 -12.78 -2.16 -0.69
N ALA A 498 -13.82 -1.49 -1.19
CA ALA A 498 -13.68 -0.47 -2.21
C ALA A 498 -13.27 0.89 -1.61
N GLY A 499 -12.28 1.55 -2.21
CA GLY A 499 -11.98 2.96 -1.92
C GLY A 499 -10.81 3.20 -0.97
N LEU A 500 -9.67 2.57 -1.28
CA LEU A 500 -8.39 2.78 -0.61
C LEU A 500 -7.95 4.25 -0.75
N SER A 501 -7.65 4.89 0.37
CA SER A 501 -7.14 6.26 0.37
C SER A 501 -6.25 6.51 1.58
N PRO A 502 -5.11 5.81 1.70
CA PRO A 502 -4.14 6.13 2.72
C PRO A 502 -3.74 7.60 2.59
N GLN A 503 -3.68 8.28 3.73
CA GLN A 503 -3.18 9.64 3.81
C GLN A 503 -1.73 9.60 4.24
N VAL A 504 -0.94 10.57 3.80
CA VAL A 504 0.43 10.76 4.27
C VAL A 504 0.54 12.16 4.83
N ALA A 505 1.08 12.25 6.04
CA ALA A 505 1.41 13.50 6.69
C ALA A 505 2.90 13.44 7.11
N ARG A 506 3.52 14.61 7.21
CA ARG A 506 4.94 14.73 7.56
C ARG A 506 5.17 15.55 8.82
N GLY A 507 6.23 15.20 9.54
CA GLY A 507 6.72 15.99 10.66
C GLY A 507 5.88 15.87 11.92
N ALA A 508 5.87 16.93 12.72
CA ALA A 508 5.08 17.01 13.93
C ALA A 508 3.59 17.23 13.61
N LEU A 509 2.71 16.42 14.19
CA LEU A 509 1.26 16.47 13.98
C LEU A 509 0.52 16.67 15.29
N ASP A 510 -0.62 17.36 15.23
CA ASP A 510 -1.58 17.42 16.33
C ASP A 510 -2.35 16.11 16.39
N THR A 511 -2.17 15.37 17.49
CA THR A 511 -2.86 14.09 17.73
C THR A 511 -4.38 14.24 17.82
N GLY A 512 -4.90 15.45 18.07
CA GLY A 512 -6.34 15.73 18.04
C GLY A 512 -6.99 15.49 16.67
N ALA A 513 -6.22 15.60 15.58
CA ALA A 513 -6.70 15.29 14.22
C ALA A 513 -6.67 13.78 13.88
N LEU A 514 -6.01 12.97 14.71
CA LEU A 514 -5.73 11.55 14.47
C LEU A 514 -6.66 10.60 15.27
N VAL A 515 -7.69 11.13 15.92
CA VAL A 515 -8.52 10.37 16.88
C VAL A 515 -9.31 9.22 16.22
N GLU A 516 -9.68 9.35 14.96
CA GLU A 516 -10.43 8.35 14.19
C GLU A 516 -9.54 7.61 13.17
N GLN A 517 -8.21 7.71 13.31
CA GLN A 517 -7.25 7.21 12.33
C GLN A 517 -6.40 6.08 12.91
N PHE A 518 -6.18 5.04 12.11
CA PHE A 518 -5.07 4.11 12.28
C PHE A 518 -3.78 4.81 11.82
N VAL A 519 -2.83 4.96 12.75
CA VAL A 519 -1.58 5.67 12.48
C VAL A 519 -0.46 4.67 12.24
N ILE A 520 0.25 4.85 11.13
CA ILE A 520 1.47 4.11 10.81
C ILE A 520 2.62 5.13 10.72
N ALA A 521 3.44 5.24 11.76
CA ALA A 521 4.62 6.09 11.71
C ALA A 521 5.81 5.30 11.17
N VAL A 522 6.59 5.94 10.29
CA VAL A 522 7.82 5.36 9.73
C VAL A 522 8.99 6.29 9.99
N GLY A 523 10.13 5.71 10.34
CA GLY A 523 11.40 6.41 10.47
C GLY A 523 11.91 6.48 11.91
N ARG A 524 13.11 7.03 12.04
CA ARG A 524 13.85 7.06 13.30
C ARG A 524 13.46 8.25 14.18
N PRO A 525 13.51 8.15 15.52
CA PRO A 525 13.14 9.26 16.41
C PRO A 525 13.90 10.55 16.15
N THR A 526 15.18 10.50 15.77
CA THR A 526 15.96 11.72 15.47
C THR A 526 15.53 12.44 14.19
N ARG A 527 14.79 11.78 13.31
CA ARG A 527 14.34 12.32 12.01
C ARG A 527 12.83 12.52 11.93
N ASN A 528 12.06 11.75 12.69
CA ASN A 528 10.61 11.87 12.75
C ASN A 528 10.16 12.49 14.08
N ALA A 529 9.82 13.78 14.05
CA ALA A 529 9.39 14.53 15.23
C ALA A 529 8.12 13.95 15.89
N PHE A 530 7.23 13.34 15.11
CA PHE A 530 6.05 12.65 15.66
C PHE A 530 6.46 11.44 16.49
N VAL A 531 7.37 10.60 15.98
CA VAL A 531 7.90 9.44 16.72
C VAL A 531 8.61 9.89 17.99
N ALA A 532 9.44 10.94 17.91
CA ALA A 532 10.09 11.52 19.09
C ALA A 532 9.09 12.00 20.16
N ALA A 533 7.96 12.58 19.74
CA ALA A 533 6.91 13.04 20.66
C ALA A 533 6.17 11.88 21.34
N GLN A 534 6.03 10.73 20.66
CA GLN A 534 5.37 9.53 21.23
C GLN A 534 6.32 8.61 21.99
N ASN A 535 7.62 8.92 22.01
CA ASN A 535 8.67 8.02 22.48
C ASN A 535 8.46 7.44 23.90
N GLU A 536 7.96 8.24 24.84
CA GLU A 536 7.72 7.77 26.22
C GLU A 536 6.51 6.82 26.35
N ALA A 537 5.63 6.79 25.34
CA ALA A 537 4.46 5.91 25.32
C ALA A 537 4.75 4.57 24.62
N LEU A 538 5.84 4.49 23.83
CA LEU A 538 6.21 3.31 23.06
C LEU A 538 6.46 2.09 23.97
N PRO A 539 6.07 0.88 23.56
CA PRO A 539 6.44 -0.36 24.23
C PRO A 539 7.95 -0.53 24.44
N GLN A 540 8.77 -0.11 23.47
CA GLN A 540 10.23 -0.14 23.49
C GLN A 540 10.78 1.27 23.19
N PRO A 541 10.76 2.19 24.18
CA PRO A 541 11.22 3.56 23.98
C PRO A 541 12.68 3.64 23.54
N PHE A 542 13.04 4.76 22.91
CA PHE A 542 14.41 5.12 22.57
C PHE A 542 15.03 6.03 23.63
N LEU A 543 16.36 6.04 23.70
CA LEU A 543 17.11 7.01 24.51
C LEU A 543 16.83 8.42 23.97
N PRO A 544 16.46 9.39 24.84
CA PRO A 544 16.05 10.73 24.40
C PRO A 544 17.06 11.39 23.47
N GLY A 545 16.59 11.86 22.30
CA GLY A 545 17.43 12.52 21.31
C GLY A 545 18.37 11.58 20.53
N SER A 546 18.14 10.27 20.56
CA SER A 546 18.91 9.29 19.81
C SER A 546 18.01 8.24 19.15
N ASP A 547 18.59 7.44 18.25
CA ASP A 547 17.94 6.28 17.61
C ASP A 547 18.26 4.97 18.34
N VAL A 548 18.85 5.04 19.53
CA VAL A 548 19.24 3.85 20.30
C VAL A 548 18.06 3.43 21.18
N PRO A 549 17.57 2.17 21.07
CA PRO A 549 16.52 1.67 21.95
C PRO A 549 16.98 1.70 23.40
N ARG A 550 16.08 1.99 24.34
CA ARG A 550 16.37 1.83 25.76
C ARG A 550 16.61 0.36 26.03
N GLU A 551 17.80 0.09 26.51
CA GLU A 551 18.33 -1.21 26.92
C GLU A 551 17.61 -1.82 28.14
N THR A 552 16.31 -1.59 28.29
CA THR A 552 15.51 -2.05 29.42
C THR A 552 14.20 -2.65 28.93
N VAL A 553 13.97 -3.96 29.14
CA VAL A 553 12.63 -4.56 29.02
C VAL A 553 12.16 -4.97 30.42
N GLY A 554 11.11 -4.31 30.92
CA GLY A 554 10.65 -4.50 32.29
C GLY A 554 11.75 -4.18 33.32
N SER A 555 12.26 -5.20 34.01
CA SER A 555 13.33 -5.08 35.02
C SER A 555 14.72 -5.50 34.51
N VAL A 556 14.83 -5.96 33.26
CA VAL A 556 16.11 -6.47 32.72
C VAL A 556 16.80 -5.44 31.85
N VAL A 557 18.07 -5.17 32.19
CA VAL A 557 18.97 -4.32 31.41
C VAL A 557 19.80 -5.19 30.47
N TYR A 558 19.81 -4.91 29.16
CA TYR A 558 20.52 -5.68 28.13
C TYR A 558 21.36 -4.75 27.25
N ARG A 559 22.53 -5.18 26.77
CA ARG A 559 23.40 -4.30 25.98
C ARG A 559 23.43 -4.67 24.49
N LEU A 560 22.94 -3.78 23.61
CA LEU A 560 23.12 -3.95 22.17
C LEU A 560 24.53 -3.50 21.78
N GLY A 561 25.13 -4.18 20.79
CA GLY A 561 26.38 -3.71 20.22
C GLY A 561 26.20 -2.33 19.62
N ALA A 562 27.07 -1.37 19.94
CA ALA A 562 26.93 0.04 19.55
C ALA A 562 26.86 0.27 18.02
N ASP A 563 27.28 -0.70 17.22
CA ASP A 563 27.30 -0.65 15.75
C ASP A 563 26.26 -1.59 15.09
N ALA A 564 25.36 -2.20 15.87
CA ALA A 564 24.37 -3.12 15.31
C ALA A 564 23.18 -2.35 14.70
N SER A 565 23.00 -2.48 13.38
CA SER A 565 21.74 -2.16 12.71
C SER A 565 20.64 -3.06 13.29
N LEU A 566 19.56 -2.46 13.75
CA LEU A 566 18.40 -3.15 14.31
C LEU A 566 17.13 -2.48 13.80
N GLY A 567 16.26 -3.26 13.19
CA GLY A 567 14.90 -2.88 12.84
C GLY A 567 13.96 -3.12 14.01
N ILE A 568 12.97 -2.25 14.16
CA ILE A 568 12.05 -2.27 15.29
C ILE A 568 10.65 -2.01 14.75
N ILE A 569 9.74 -2.94 15.05
CA ILE A 569 8.32 -2.84 14.77
C ILE A 569 7.61 -2.80 16.12
N GLU A 570 6.83 -1.77 16.38
CA GLU A 570 6.07 -1.66 17.62
C GLU A 570 4.59 -1.44 17.32
N ILE A 571 3.73 -2.15 18.04
CA ILE A 571 2.28 -2.04 17.91
C ILE A 571 1.70 -1.74 19.28
N MET A 572 0.90 -0.68 19.36
CA MET A 572 0.25 -0.26 20.61
C MET A 572 -1.10 0.41 20.33
N PRO A 573 -2.00 0.51 21.33
CA PRO A 573 -3.12 1.45 21.26
C PRO A 573 -2.60 2.88 21.14
N ALA A 574 -3.20 3.67 20.25
CA ALA A 574 -2.80 5.07 20.08
C ALA A 574 -3.01 5.84 21.41
N PRO A 575 -1.99 6.53 21.96
CA PRO A 575 -2.09 7.26 23.24
C PRO A 575 -3.23 8.28 23.28
N TRP A 576 -3.57 8.87 22.13
CA TRP A 576 -4.64 9.87 21.97
C TRP A 576 -6.01 9.25 21.65
N SER A 577 -6.06 7.99 21.23
CA SER A 577 -7.30 7.28 20.88
C SER A 577 -7.13 5.77 21.10
N PRO A 578 -7.33 5.27 22.33
CA PRO A 578 -7.08 3.87 22.66
C PRO A 578 -7.92 2.85 21.86
N ALA A 579 -8.96 3.31 21.16
CA ALA A 579 -9.78 2.49 20.26
C ALA A 579 -9.16 2.29 18.86
N HIS A 580 -8.05 2.96 18.56
CA HIS A 580 -7.36 2.87 17.27
C HIS A 580 -5.91 2.40 17.48
N PRO A 581 -5.34 1.63 16.54
CA PRO A 581 -3.97 1.17 16.68
C PRO A 581 -2.98 2.28 16.31
N PHE A 582 -1.76 2.13 16.80
CA PHE A 582 -0.59 2.87 16.37
C PHE A 582 0.51 1.85 16.07
N LEU A 583 0.94 1.81 14.82
CA LEU A 583 2.04 1.00 14.32
C LEU A 583 3.25 1.91 14.09
N LEU A 584 4.39 1.53 14.65
CA LEU A 584 5.68 2.16 14.40
C LEU A 584 6.59 1.21 13.63
N ILE A 585 7.13 1.68 12.51
CA ILE A 585 8.20 1.04 11.76
C ILE A 585 9.46 1.92 11.90
N SER A 586 10.42 1.46 12.69
CA SER A 586 11.61 2.22 13.04
C SER A 586 12.87 1.34 13.06
N GLY A 587 13.98 1.90 13.57
CA GLY A 587 15.24 1.18 13.71
C GLY A 587 16.36 2.08 14.25
N SER A 588 17.48 1.45 14.62
CA SER A 588 18.70 2.16 15.06
C SER A 588 19.44 2.84 13.90
N THR A 589 19.28 2.32 12.68
CA THR A 589 19.88 2.81 11.44
C THR A 589 18.86 2.84 10.32
N ASP A 590 19.16 3.52 9.22
CA ASP A 590 18.31 3.48 8.02
C ASP A 590 18.21 2.04 7.46
N GLU A 591 19.26 1.23 7.60
CA GLU A 591 19.22 -0.20 7.27
C GLU A 591 18.23 -0.97 8.17
N GLY A 592 18.22 -0.69 9.48
CA GLY A 592 17.24 -1.25 10.41
C GLY A 592 15.79 -0.88 10.04
N VAL A 593 15.53 0.38 9.67
CA VAL A 593 14.21 0.81 9.19
C VAL A 593 13.81 0.05 7.91
N ALA A 594 14.76 -0.17 7.00
CA ALA A 594 14.52 -0.94 5.77
C ALA A 594 14.14 -2.39 6.08
N TRP A 595 14.86 -3.04 7.00
CA TRP A 595 14.54 -4.41 7.44
C TRP A 595 13.17 -4.48 8.13
N ALA A 596 12.85 -3.56 9.02
CA ALA A 596 11.55 -3.51 9.68
C ALA A 596 10.39 -3.32 8.69
N GLY A 597 10.54 -2.40 7.73
CA GLY A 597 9.55 -2.18 6.67
C GLY A 597 9.35 -3.41 5.79
N HIS A 598 10.45 -4.05 5.38
CA HIS A 598 10.41 -5.28 4.58
C HIS A 598 9.78 -6.44 5.35
N ALA A 599 10.17 -6.66 6.60
CA ALA A 599 9.66 -7.71 7.46
C ALA A 599 8.13 -7.62 7.65
N TYR A 600 7.60 -6.41 7.80
CA TYR A 600 6.14 -6.20 7.88
C TYR A 600 5.44 -6.41 6.53
N ALA A 601 6.07 -5.99 5.43
CA ALA A 601 5.47 -6.04 4.11
C ALA A 601 5.57 -7.42 3.42
N ASP A 602 6.53 -8.27 3.80
CA ASP A 602 6.70 -9.60 3.21
C ASP A 602 5.81 -10.63 3.92
N PRO A 603 4.85 -11.28 3.22
CA PRO A 603 3.94 -12.26 3.80
C PRO A 603 4.63 -13.47 4.45
N THR A 604 5.87 -13.79 4.03
CA THR A 604 6.63 -14.91 4.59
C THR A 604 7.25 -14.58 5.95
N LEU A 605 7.51 -13.30 6.20
CA LEU A 605 8.12 -12.79 7.44
C LEU A 605 7.05 -12.23 8.39
N SER A 606 5.98 -11.65 7.85
CA SER A 606 4.95 -10.96 8.64
C SER A 606 4.23 -11.90 9.62
N GLY A 607 4.09 -13.20 9.28
CA GLY A 607 3.55 -14.21 10.20
C GLY A 607 4.42 -14.49 11.43
N GLY A 608 5.68 -14.03 11.44
CA GLY A 608 6.57 -14.06 12.60
C GLY A 608 6.50 -12.81 13.48
N ILE A 609 5.72 -11.79 13.10
CA ILE A 609 5.48 -10.59 13.90
C ILE A 609 4.36 -10.91 14.88
N ASP A 610 4.75 -11.21 16.11
CA ASP A 610 3.84 -11.50 17.21
C ASP A 610 4.13 -10.57 18.41
N GLY A 611 3.12 -10.24 19.21
CA GLY A 611 3.30 -9.35 20.35
C GLY A 611 3.63 -7.87 20.03
N SER A 612 3.84 -7.08 21.09
CA SER A 612 3.85 -5.60 21.02
C SER A 612 5.12 -5.00 20.43
N VAL A 613 6.22 -5.76 20.44
CA VAL A 613 7.54 -5.34 19.95
C VAL A 613 8.12 -6.50 19.14
N THR A 614 8.61 -6.18 17.95
CA THR A 614 9.38 -7.11 17.12
C THR A 614 10.70 -6.46 16.72
N LEU A 615 11.79 -7.16 17.03
CA LEU A 615 13.14 -6.79 16.66
C LEU A 615 13.54 -7.55 15.40
N VAL A 616 14.11 -6.84 14.44
CA VAL A 616 14.45 -7.37 13.12
C VAL A 616 15.93 -7.13 12.85
N GLN A 617 16.64 -8.17 12.47
CA GLN A 617 18.01 -8.07 11.97
C GLN A 617 18.12 -8.93 10.71
N ASP A 618 18.27 -8.28 9.56
CA ASP A 618 18.17 -8.93 8.25
C ASP A 618 16.79 -9.63 8.09
N GLU A 619 16.76 -10.96 7.91
CA GLU A 619 15.52 -11.76 7.87
C GLU A 619 15.21 -12.47 9.19
N ARG A 620 15.97 -12.22 10.27
CA ARG A 620 15.69 -12.78 11.60
C ARG A 620 14.76 -11.84 12.36
N LEU A 621 13.64 -12.37 12.82
CA LEU A 621 12.67 -11.67 13.65
C LEU A 621 12.63 -12.30 15.03
N VAL A 622 12.52 -11.47 16.07
CA VAL A 622 12.05 -11.95 17.38
C VAL A 622 11.07 -10.97 17.98
N SER A 623 10.02 -11.55 18.55
CA SER A 623 8.77 -10.91 18.92
C SER A 623 8.48 -11.14 20.39
N PHE A 624 8.02 -10.11 21.11
CA PHE A 624 7.69 -10.21 22.53
C PHE A 624 6.69 -9.13 22.98
N ASP A 625 6.00 -9.41 24.09
CA ASP A 625 5.14 -8.44 24.76
C ASP A 625 5.90 -7.70 25.87
N ALA A 626 6.20 -6.41 25.64
CA ALA A 626 6.99 -5.57 26.54
C ALA A 626 6.36 -5.43 27.95
N ASN A 627 5.04 -5.58 28.04
CA ASN A 627 4.28 -5.46 29.29
C ASN A 627 4.14 -6.79 30.07
N VAL A 628 4.51 -7.93 29.49
CA VAL A 628 4.20 -9.26 30.03
C VAL A 628 5.45 -10.13 30.20
N ASP A 629 6.42 -10.06 29.29
CA ASP A 629 7.50 -11.04 29.21
C ASP A 629 8.93 -10.43 29.23
N SER A 630 9.32 -9.89 30.38
CA SER A 630 10.68 -9.38 30.61
C SER A 630 11.79 -10.44 30.54
N GLY A 631 11.44 -11.73 30.70
CA GLY A 631 12.39 -12.85 30.57
C GLY A 631 12.58 -13.31 29.11
N GLY A 632 11.50 -13.34 28.34
CA GLY A 632 11.50 -13.68 26.91
C GLY A 632 12.27 -12.67 26.05
N ALA A 633 12.16 -11.38 26.35
CA ALA A 633 12.87 -10.32 25.62
C ALA A 633 14.40 -10.48 25.67
N VAL A 634 14.95 -10.95 26.78
CA VAL A 634 16.41 -11.13 26.96
C VAL A 634 16.92 -12.36 26.23
N GLY A 635 16.12 -13.44 26.20
CA GLY A 635 16.41 -14.61 25.36
C GLY A 635 16.38 -14.25 23.87
N ALA A 636 15.34 -13.52 23.47
CA ALA A 636 15.14 -13.02 22.11
C ALA A 636 16.33 -12.23 21.56
N ILE A 637 16.84 -11.28 22.34
CA ILE A 637 17.97 -10.42 21.94
C ILE A 637 19.27 -11.23 21.84
N ASN A 638 19.48 -12.22 22.71
CA ASN A 638 20.65 -13.11 22.63
C ASN A 638 20.60 -14.01 21.39
N ASP A 639 19.42 -14.52 21.04
CA ASP A 639 19.22 -15.35 19.85
C ASP A 639 19.35 -14.55 18.54
N LEU A 640 19.01 -13.25 18.56
CA LEU A 640 19.22 -12.33 17.43
C LEU A 640 20.69 -11.98 17.23
N THR A 641 21.35 -11.48 18.29
CA THR A 641 22.66 -10.83 18.19
C THR A 641 23.85 -11.80 18.21
N GLY A 642 23.63 -13.07 18.56
CA GLY A 642 24.68 -14.10 18.57
C GLY A 642 25.81 -13.85 19.58
N ALA A 643 25.66 -12.87 20.48
CA ALA A 643 26.62 -12.50 21.51
C ALA A 643 25.97 -12.62 22.90
N PRO A 644 26.65 -13.15 23.93
CA PRO A 644 26.10 -13.18 25.28
C PRO A 644 25.97 -11.75 25.80
N THR A 645 24.74 -11.24 25.91
CA THR A 645 24.48 -9.99 26.63
C THR A 645 24.90 -10.16 28.09
N GLN A 646 25.69 -9.21 28.60
CA GLN A 646 25.96 -9.13 30.04
C GLN A 646 24.69 -8.61 30.72
N ILE A 647 23.99 -9.48 31.45
CA ILE A 647 22.84 -9.12 32.27
C ILE A 647 23.38 -8.57 33.61
N ASP A 648 23.35 -7.24 33.78
CA ASP A 648 23.55 -6.64 35.10
C ASP A 648 22.20 -6.60 35.82
N LEU A 649 21.96 -7.58 36.70
CA LEU A 649 20.81 -7.56 37.61
C LEU A 649 20.96 -6.41 38.61
N VAL A 650 20.24 -5.31 38.41
CA VAL A 650 20.11 -4.27 39.43
C VAL A 650 19.17 -4.79 40.52
N MET A 651 19.74 -5.39 41.57
CA MET A 651 19.01 -5.60 42.82
C MET A 651 18.67 -4.22 43.41
N PRO A 652 17.40 -3.90 43.72
CA PRO A 652 17.09 -2.68 44.44
C PRO A 652 17.75 -2.77 45.82
N ALA A 653 18.63 -1.80 46.10
CA ALA A 653 19.24 -1.67 47.42
C ALA A 653 18.11 -1.51 48.47
N PRO A 654 18.20 -2.20 49.63
CA PRO A 654 17.15 -2.12 50.63
C PRO A 654 17.01 -0.67 51.11
N THR A 655 15.83 -0.11 50.89
CA THR A 655 15.46 1.24 51.31
C THR A 655 15.62 1.33 52.83
N ALA A 656 16.62 2.09 53.28
CA ALA A 656 16.78 2.43 54.68
C ALA A 656 15.54 3.19 55.15
N ALA A 657 14.98 2.72 56.28
CA ALA A 657 13.78 3.24 56.88
C ALA A 657 13.85 4.77 57.09
N ALA A 658 12.76 5.43 56.71
CA ALA A 658 12.54 6.85 56.91
C ALA A 658 12.70 7.25 58.38
N THR A 659 13.59 8.22 58.64
CA THR A 659 13.50 9.02 59.87
C THR A 659 12.77 10.31 59.50
N ALA A 660 11.62 10.51 60.12
CA ALA A 660 10.79 11.69 59.95
C ALA A 660 11.48 12.94 60.51
N VAL A 661 11.42 14.05 59.77
CA VAL A 661 11.50 15.40 60.35
C VAL A 661 10.36 16.23 59.78
N ALA A 662 9.56 16.76 60.70
CA ALA A 662 8.37 17.54 60.46
C ALA A 662 8.67 19.01 60.11
N ALA A 663 7.84 19.53 59.21
CA ALA A 663 7.25 20.86 59.11
C ALA A 663 8.02 22.13 59.55
N ALA A 664 8.18 23.07 58.62
CA ALA A 664 7.69 24.46 58.74
C ALA A 664 7.88 25.25 57.42
N PRO A 665 7.18 26.40 57.23
CA PRO A 665 6.65 26.82 55.93
C PRO A 665 7.19 28.18 55.39
N THR A 666 6.72 28.54 54.20
CA THR A 666 6.61 29.89 53.59
C THR A 666 7.88 30.71 53.31
N GLY A 667 7.98 31.16 52.05
CA GLY A 667 8.41 32.54 51.74
C GLY A 667 9.52 32.71 50.70
N VAL A 668 9.27 33.65 49.78
CA VAL A 668 10.22 34.44 48.95
C VAL A 668 10.55 33.90 47.55
N ALA A 669 10.07 34.63 46.54
CA ALA A 669 10.74 34.87 45.26
C ALA A 669 11.30 36.32 45.29
N PRO A 670 12.07 36.83 44.31
CA PRO A 670 12.92 36.22 43.28
C PRO A 670 14.36 36.82 43.29
N THR A 671 15.32 36.30 42.51
CA THR A 671 16.39 37.13 41.90
C THR A 671 17.16 36.40 40.80
N ALA A 672 17.45 37.16 39.74
CA ALA A 672 18.18 36.79 38.53
C ALA A 672 19.70 36.94 38.70
N ALA A 673 20.48 36.13 37.95
CA ALA A 673 21.86 36.34 37.46
C ALA A 673 22.53 34.96 37.31
N ALA A 674 23.38 34.65 36.35
CA ALA A 674 23.85 35.29 35.13
C ALA A 674 24.54 34.18 34.33
N ALA A 675 24.61 34.37 33.03
CA ALA A 675 25.35 33.53 32.09
C ALA A 675 26.82 33.33 32.53
N ALA A 676 27.29 32.09 32.48
CA ALA A 676 28.70 31.75 32.41
C ALA A 676 28.95 30.92 31.16
N ILE A 677 29.39 31.61 30.12
CA ILE A 677 30.05 31.05 28.94
C ILE A 677 31.40 30.53 29.41
N VAL A 678 31.67 29.23 29.23
CA VAL A 678 33.04 28.69 29.29
C VAL A 678 33.41 28.24 27.89
N THR A 679 34.22 29.06 27.25
CA THR A 679 34.99 28.75 26.05
C THR A 679 36.08 27.73 26.39
N VAL A 680 36.19 26.66 25.61
CA VAL A 680 37.37 25.79 25.60
C VAL A 680 38.03 25.93 24.24
N THR A 681 39.18 26.61 24.22
CA THR A 681 40.14 26.65 23.11
C THR A 681 41.02 25.39 23.14
N PRO A 682 41.57 24.98 21.98
CA PRO A 682 42.11 23.63 21.78
C PRO A 682 43.55 23.54 22.29
N ALA A 683 43.88 22.43 22.95
CA ALA A 683 45.26 22.07 23.26
C ALA A 683 45.58 20.69 22.71
N SER A 684 46.46 20.71 21.72
CA SER A 684 47.24 19.60 21.21
C SER A 684 48.12 18.97 22.31
N SER A 685 48.06 17.66 22.46
CA SER A 685 49.23 16.80 22.73
C SER A 685 48.83 15.33 22.66
N LEU A 686 49.34 14.65 21.63
CA LEU A 686 49.35 13.20 21.48
C LEU A 686 50.38 12.59 22.46
N PRO A 687 50.04 11.47 23.12
CA PRO A 687 51.02 10.48 23.53
C PRO A 687 51.01 9.30 22.56
N ASP A 688 52.17 9.04 21.95
CA ASP A 688 52.49 7.86 21.15
C ASP A 688 52.25 6.55 21.91
N ARG A 689 51.24 5.77 21.50
CA ARG A 689 51.29 4.30 21.47
C ARG A 689 50.38 3.81 20.34
N TYR A 690 50.87 2.81 19.60
CA TYR A 690 50.28 2.14 18.42
C TYR A 690 50.73 2.68 17.05
N ALA A 691 51.94 2.30 16.65
CA ALA A 691 52.30 2.15 15.24
C ALA A 691 51.61 0.89 14.66
N PRO A 692 51.10 0.93 13.41
CA PRO A 692 50.49 -0.22 12.76
C PRO A 692 51.56 -1.19 12.20
N PRO A 693 51.32 -2.51 12.18
CA PRO A 693 52.19 -3.45 11.47
C PRO A 693 51.83 -3.50 9.98
N ASP A 694 52.82 -3.17 9.14
CA ASP A 694 52.84 -3.54 7.72
C ASP A 694 52.77 -5.07 7.58
N SER A 695 51.76 -5.60 6.89
CA SER A 695 51.69 -7.01 6.52
C SER A 695 51.60 -7.18 5.01
N ALA A 696 52.77 -7.26 4.37
CA ALA A 696 52.90 -7.84 3.04
C ALA A 696 52.69 -9.38 3.15
N PRO A 697 51.95 -10.01 2.21
CA PRO A 697 51.67 -11.44 2.27
C PRO A 697 52.94 -12.28 2.03
N SER A 698 53.04 -13.38 2.80
CA SER A 698 54.17 -14.31 2.78
C SER A 698 54.43 -14.92 1.38
N PRO A 699 55.67 -15.35 1.07
CA PRO A 699 56.00 -15.96 -0.22
C PRO A 699 55.20 -17.24 -0.52
N ALA A 700 54.73 -17.96 0.50
CA ALA A 700 53.83 -19.11 0.34
C ALA A 700 52.44 -18.69 -0.16
N THR A 701 51.91 -17.57 0.34
CA THR A 701 50.63 -17.00 -0.09
C THR A 701 50.70 -16.51 -1.55
N ARG A 702 51.84 -15.94 -1.95
CA ARG A 702 52.07 -15.53 -3.35
C ARG A 702 52.16 -16.72 -4.31
N ALA A 703 52.80 -17.82 -3.90
CA ALA A 703 52.86 -19.04 -4.71
C ALA A 703 51.48 -19.69 -4.91
N LEU A 704 50.61 -19.64 -3.90
CA LEU A 704 49.26 -20.18 -3.97
C LEU A 704 48.36 -19.38 -4.94
N ILE A 705 48.47 -18.05 -4.91
CA ILE A 705 47.71 -17.16 -5.80
C ILE A 705 48.14 -17.34 -7.27
N VAL A 706 49.44 -17.48 -7.52
CA VAL A 706 49.96 -17.76 -8.89
C VAL A 706 49.54 -19.15 -9.38
N GLY A 707 49.51 -20.15 -8.49
CA GLY A 707 49.02 -21.50 -8.82
C GLY A 707 47.54 -21.52 -9.23
N LEU A 708 46.68 -20.81 -8.49
CA LEU A 708 45.24 -20.73 -8.77
C LEU A 708 44.95 -20.02 -10.10
N LEU A 709 45.70 -18.97 -10.43
CA LEU A 709 45.56 -18.27 -11.72
C LEU A 709 46.02 -19.14 -12.91
N ALA A 710 47.06 -19.97 -12.73
CA ALA A 710 47.53 -20.87 -13.78
C ALA A 710 46.54 -22.01 -14.08
N VAL A 711 45.85 -22.54 -13.05
CA VAL A 711 44.81 -23.57 -13.22
C VAL A 711 43.57 -22.99 -13.91
N GLY A 712 43.18 -21.75 -13.57
CA GLY A 712 42.08 -21.06 -14.24
C GLY A 712 42.35 -20.83 -15.74
N ALA A 713 43.57 -20.46 -16.11
CA ALA A 713 43.97 -20.28 -17.51
C ALA A 713 43.97 -21.61 -18.30
N LEU A 714 44.39 -22.72 -17.68
CA LEU A 714 44.37 -24.05 -18.32
C LEU A 714 42.95 -24.57 -18.56
N LEU A 715 41.99 -24.28 -17.67
CA LEU A 715 40.59 -24.65 -17.85
C LEU A 715 39.91 -23.82 -18.96
N ALA A 716 40.26 -22.54 -19.09
CA ALA A 716 39.75 -21.68 -20.17
C ALA A 716 40.25 -22.10 -21.57
N VAL A 717 41.50 -22.57 -21.67
CA VAL A 717 42.08 -23.09 -22.93
C VAL A 717 41.51 -24.48 -23.27
N GLY A 718 41.24 -25.32 -22.26
CA GLY A 718 40.57 -26.61 -22.44
C GLY A 718 39.13 -26.48 -22.96
N GLY A 719 38.36 -25.54 -22.42
CA GLY A 719 36.97 -25.28 -22.85
C GLY A 719 36.86 -24.75 -24.29
N THR A 720 37.80 -23.91 -24.71
CA THR A 720 37.83 -23.36 -26.08
C THR A 720 38.30 -24.38 -27.14
N LEU A 721 39.19 -25.31 -26.77
CA LEU A 721 39.56 -26.44 -27.65
C LEU A 721 38.45 -27.50 -27.78
N PHE A 722 37.63 -27.69 -26.73
CA PHE A 722 36.53 -28.67 -26.76
C PHE A 722 35.33 -28.16 -27.58
N SER A 723 35.03 -26.86 -27.54
CA SER A 723 33.97 -26.25 -28.39
C SER A 723 34.35 -26.25 -29.88
N TRP A 724 35.63 -26.02 -30.20
CA TRP A 724 36.13 -26.04 -31.58
C TRP A 724 36.09 -27.44 -32.21
N ARG A 725 36.31 -28.50 -31.42
CA ARG A 725 36.27 -29.90 -31.91
C ARG A 725 34.84 -30.41 -32.15
N LYS A 726 33.83 -29.85 -31.48
CA LYS A 726 32.41 -30.22 -31.67
C LYS A 726 31.79 -29.58 -32.93
N SER A 727 32.31 -28.43 -33.37
CA SER A 727 31.85 -27.73 -34.59
C SER A 727 32.31 -28.36 -35.92
N ARG A 728 33.33 -29.24 -35.92
CA ARG A 728 33.84 -29.91 -37.15
C ARG A 728 33.29 -31.32 -37.43
N LYS A 729 32.31 -31.81 -36.67
CA LYS A 729 31.70 -33.14 -36.87
C LYS A 729 30.18 -33.12 -37.13
N GLY A 730 29.64 -31.99 -37.55
CA GLY A 730 28.26 -31.86 -38.07
C GLY A 730 28.27 -31.34 -39.49
N GLY A 731 28.78 -32.15 -40.42
CA GLY A 731 28.74 -31.98 -41.86
C GLY A 731 28.58 -33.35 -42.50
#